data_AF-A0A2N5YV29-F1
#
_entry.id   AF-A0A2N5YV29-F1
#
_cell.length_a   1.000
_cell.length_b   1.000
_cell.length_c   1.000
_cell.angle_alpha   90.00
_cell.angle_beta   90.00
_cell.angle_gamma   90.00
#
_symmetry.space_group_name_H-M   'P 1'
#
loop_
_entity.id
_entity.type
_entity.pdbx_description
1 polymer ?
#
loop_
_entity_poly.entity_id
_entity_poly.type
_entity_poly.pdbx_seq_one_letter_code
_entity_poly.pdbx_strand_id
1 'polypeptide(L)'
;MKNAKKKNILLLSKLTGLFVVLFILVKVYLAFIDKSKVLIECDFDDFKKSETNLVFSTSNILHKIKLNNGFLGEISFSGKNSLKVNGHEFVNLIELHNIGPDEVYKITILRNTGSAGVVIQEVTPDKPSVYRFQTFICDTLQDGWGKLEAQIRTPPDYSGNNLKIYIWNPKKELSYFDDLKIEQLEYMTYPEFDEQNAICFYIEDLEFEKLKKIRERAFDKGILITEDDSYVKSIMAFDDKLFETEVRFKGDWLDHLEGDKWSFIVKLSDGSWKNLCTFSLHTPFSRSFINEWLIHKIFQDNDILATRYDFVPVKLNNRSLGIYAYEEHFVKQVLEGQLRREAPIISFSEDDLWNRRSIDLKSKESFIFRSSVIKPFQQNKIIKNDALYHKFIIAQNLLDSFREGELSASEVFDVKQLAKFFALQTVFGAYHGAVWHNLRFYYNPVTCKLEPIAYDCYANYGIFTWGFTNIIGNFSINKSSTHPVHASFYMNLLNDTCFTNEYIGFLKNYVEVDITQKYLDKYGNEIRERESLLKHEFLNYKFDDSELINHLQLISQELDTFSNNLSISTYRDSLYEKTKFIRTQTNYDDNKQYFNDYVKFYKNKPEQISVSIAHKDNITIIGFGNEKEIKVSSNIEVQNTNNQNTFKTNLSISSEQLKQDYIYYRNPIHDTIYKSKVIQWPAPTTYNPRNDIANNATDISSFINHEKREVRFNGNISFNNHVYTPIGYTVIIEAGTNIDITNNSAFIINSNIIAKGTLNNPIKIYSSDKTANGFTILQAEKKSILEYTYFDNLNTLDYNYWTLTGAVTFYEADVEFYNCQFTNNHCEDMLNTIRCDFYLENCLIENTYGDSHDSDFCTGTLKKCTFKNNGNDAIDFSTSIATMEGCNIIGAEDKGISVGENTQATIKDVNISAVNIGIASKDLSHADVVNCDINEAKYGFLLLQKKPEFGPATITAEDCTLTNVWTESLIERYSTLILNGKTYKGKKEKLKALFYE
;
A
#
# COMPACT_ATOMS: atom_id res chain seq x y z
N MET A 1 -28.19 27.93 44.76
CA MET A 1 -29.38 27.40 44.02
C MET A 1 -29.30 27.50 42.49
N LYS A 2 -28.67 28.52 41.86
CA LYS A 2 -28.58 28.63 40.38
C LYS A 2 -27.71 27.56 39.68
N ASN A 3 -26.62 27.08 40.28
CA ASN A 3 -25.77 26.04 39.68
C ASN A 3 -26.37 24.62 39.71
N ALA A 4 -27.20 24.31 40.71
CA ALA A 4 -27.90 23.02 40.79
C ALA A 4 -28.99 22.90 39.72
N LYS A 5 -29.71 24.00 39.42
CA LYS A 5 -30.68 24.04 38.32
C LYS A 5 -30.02 23.85 36.94
N LYS A 6 -28.84 24.44 36.71
CA LYS A 6 -28.11 24.29 35.42
C LYS A 6 -27.60 22.86 35.21
N LYS A 7 -27.11 22.21 36.27
CA LYS A 7 -26.65 20.81 36.23
C LYS A 7 -27.81 19.82 36.03
N ASN A 8 -28.96 20.08 36.66
CA ASN A 8 -30.16 19.25 36.48
C ASN A 8 -30.80 19.44 35.10
N ILE A 9 -30.77 20.64 34.51
CA ILE A 9 -31.25 20.86 33.14
C ILE A 9 -30.35 20.17 32.11
N LEU A 10 -29.03 20.16 32.31
CA LEU A 10 -28.08 19.44 31.44
C LEU A 10 -28.20 17.91 31.60
N LEU A 11 -28.51 17.43 32.81
CA LEU A 11 -28.77 16.01 33.05
C LEU A 11 -30.11 15.59 32.43
N LEU A 12 -31.15 16.42 32.56
CA LEU A 12 -32.46 16.17 31.95
C LEU A 12 -32.35 16.20 30.42
N SER A 13 -31.59 17.13 29.83
CA SER A 13 -31.36 17.18 28.38
C SER A 13 -30.62 15.95 27.86
N LYS A 14 -29.63 15.46 28.61
CA LYS A 14 -28.93 14.20 28.32
C LYS A 14 -29.83 12.97 28.47
N LEU A 15 -30.71 12.94 29.48
CA LEU A 15 -31.69 11.86 29.68
C LEU A 15 -32.80 11.87 28.62
N THR A 16 -33.31 13.02 28.21
CA THR A 16 -34.23 13.11 27.06
C THR A 16 -33.54 12.78 25.75
N GLY A 17 -32.27 13.16 25.57
CA GLY A 17 -31.46 12.72 24.42
C GLY A 17 -31.31 11.20 24.40
N LEU A 18 -31.02 10.59 25.55
CA LEU A 18 -30.91 9.14 25.70
C LEU A 18 -32.24 8.43 25.45
N PHE A 19 -33.37 8.97 25.93
CA PHE A 19 -34.70 8.41 25.68
C PHE A 19 -35.14 8.55 24.22
N VAL A 20 -34.79 9.66 23.55
CA VAL A 20 -35.05 9.84 22.11
C VAL A 20 -34.19 8.87 21.30
N VAL A 21 -32.91 8.71 21.65
CA VAL A 21 -32.02 7.71 21.04
C VAL A 21 -32.54 6.30 21.30
N LEU A 22 -32.98 5.96 22.52
CA LEU A 22 -33.55 4.66 22.84
C LEU A 22 -34.87 4.41 22.10
N PHE A 23 -35.72 5.43 21.93
CA PHE A 23 -36.98 5.33 21.20
C PHE A 23 -36.77 5.24 19.68
N ILE A 24 -35.75 5.92 19.14
CA ILE A 24 -35.28 5.75 17.76
C ILE A 24 -34.69 4.35 17.59
N LEU A 25 -33.82 3.89 18.50
CA LEU A 25 -33.26 2.54 18.48
C LEU A 25 -34.35 1.46 18.57
N VAL A 26 -35.38 1.65 19.39
CA VAL A 26 -36.53 0.72 19.47
C VAL A 26 -37.39 0.79 18.21
N LYS A 27 -37.60 1.96 17.61
CA LYS A 27 -38.31 2.08 16.32
C LYS A 27 -37.51 1.54 15.14
N VAL A 28 -36.19 1.71 15.12
CA VAL A 28 -35.26 1.11 14.17
C VAL A 28 -35.27 -0.40 14.39
N TYR A 29 -35.12 -0.89 15.62
CA TYR A 29 -35.21 -2.30 15.96
C TYR A 29 -36.54 -2.95 15.55
N LEU A 30 -37.67 -2.26 15.74
CA LEU A 30 -38.99 -2.73 15.30
C LEU A 30 -39.24 -2.56 13.80
N ALA A 31 -38.53 -1.65 13.12
CA ALA A 31 -38.58 -1.50 11.67
C ALA A 31 -37.68 -2.52 10.94
N PHE A 32 -36.71 -3.10 11.63
CA PHE A 32 -35.73 -4.09 11.13
C PHE A 32 -36.01 -5.54 11.57
N ILE A 33 -37.24 -5.86 12.03
CA ILE A 33 -37.65 -7.27 12.12
C ILE A 33 -37.75 -7.78 10.68
N ASP A 34 -36.84 -8.70 10.31
CA ASP A 34 -36.79 -9.37 9.00
C ASP A 34 -38.20 -9.73 8.52
N LYS A 35 -38.72 -8.96 7.57
CA LYS A 35 -39.96 -9.30 6.89
C LYS A 35 -39.62 -10.24 5.74
N SER A 36 -39.42 -11.52 6.06
CA SER A 36 -39.44 -12.54 5.02
C SER A 36 -40.89 -12.81 4.61
N LYS A 37 -41.14 -12.88 3.30
CA LYS A 37 -42.41 -13.35 2.76
C LYS A 37 -42.18 -14.75 2.22
N VAL A 38 -42.74 -15.75 2.90
CA VAL A 38 -42.73 -17.13 2.42
C VAL A 38 -43.57 -17.21 1.14
N LEU A 39 -42.95 -17.65 0.04
CA LEU A 39 -43.60 -17.78 -1.26
C LEU A 39 -44.10 -19.20 -1.50
N ILE A 40 -43.26 -20.20 -1.17
CA ILE A 40 -43.49 -21.62 -1.42
C ILE A 40 -42.92 -22.42 -0.25
N GLU A 41 -43.69 -23.40 0.23
CA GLU A 41 -43.28 -24.48 1.13
C GLU A 41 -43.75 -25.82 0.56
N CYS A 42 -42.91 -26.85 0.65
CA CYS A 42 -43.20 -28.19 0.18
C CYS A 42 -42.40 -29.22 1.00
N ASP A 43 -43.12 -29.99 1.82
CA ASP A 43 -42.65 -31.17 2.58
C ASP A 43 -42.66 -32.46 1.74
N PHE A 44 -43.06 -32.36 0.47
CA PHE A 44 -43.16 -33.48 -0.47
C PHE A 44 -44.16 -34.60 -0.05
N ASP A 45 -45.10 -34.33 0.85
CA ASP A 45 -46.08 -35.32 1.31
C ASP A 45 -47.39 -35.31 0.50
N ASP A 46 -47.83 -34.14 0.02
CA ASP A 46 -49.02 -34.00 -0.82
C ASP A 46 -48.65 -34.08 -2.32
N PHE A 47 -48.86 -35.25 -2.93
CA PHE A 47 -48.54 -35.47 -4.35
C PHE A 47 -49.61 -36.23 -5.12
N LYS A 48 -49.62 -36.00 -6.44
CA LYS A 48 -50.37 -36.81 -7.41
C LYS A 48 -49.40 -37.51 -8.35
N LYS A 49 -49.54 -38.84 -8.44
CA LYS A 49 -48.74 -39.69 -9.33
C LYS A 49 -49.52 -40.01 -10.60
N SER A 50 -48.95 -39.76 -11.77
CA SER A 50 -49.41 -40.29 -13.06
C SER A 50 -48.43 -41.33 -13.60
N GLU A 51 -48.74 -41.97 -14.74
CA GLU A 51 -47.85 -42.98 -15.36
C GLU A 51 -46.45 -42.43 -15.71
N THR A 52 -46.30 -41.12 -15.90
CA THR A 52 -45.05 -40.49 -16.36
C THR A 52 -44.53 -39.35 -15.47
N ASN A 53 -45.35 -38.83 -14.55
CA ASN A 53 -44.98 -37.66 -13.75
C ASN A 53 -45.38 -37.80 -12.29
N LEU A 54 -44.62 -37.13 -11.42
CA LEU A 54 -44.99 -36.91 -10.02
C LEU A 54 -45.15 -35.40 -9.79
N VAL A 55 -46.31 -35.00 -9.26
CA VAL A 55 -46.66 -33.58 -9.06
C VAL A 55 -46.92 -33.33 -7.58
N PHE A 56 -46.06 -32.55 -6.94
CA PHE A 56 -46.26 -32.13 -5.55
C PHE A 56 -47.02 -30.80 -5.48
N SER A 57 -47.97 -30.73 -4.55
CA SER A 57 -48.58 -29.48 -4.13
C SER A 57 -47.58 -28.65 -3.33
N THR A 58 -47.75 -27.33 -3.33
CA THR A 58 -47.00 -26.43 -2.45
C THR A 58 -47.96 -25.56 -1.65
N SER A 59 -47.46 -24.82 -0.67
CA SER A 59 -48.26 -23.83 0.09
C SER A 59 -48.90 -22.76 -0.80
N ASN A 60 -48.42 -22.59 -2.04
CA ASN A 60 -49.05 -21.75 -3.06
C ASN A 60 -49.68 -22.61 -4.16
N ILE A 61 -51.02 -22.64 -4.23
CA ILE A 61 -51.77 -23.52 -5.12
C ILE A 61 -51.49 -23.32 -6.63
N LEU A 62 -50.95 -22.15 -7.00
CA LEU A 62 -50.57 -21.80 -8.37
C LEU A 62 -49.21 -22.38 -8.78
N HIS A 63 -48.39 -22.77 -7.80
CA HIS A 63 -47.05 -23.30 -8.00
C HIS A 63 -47.00 -24.78 -7.59
N LYS A 64 -46.69 -25.66 -8.55
CA LYS A 64 -46.57 -27.10 -8.32
C LYS A 64 -45.21 -27.59 -8.80
N ILE A 65 -44.60 -28.51 -8.06
CA ILE A 65 -43.34 -29.14 -8.45
C ILE A 65 -43.68 -30.33 -9.33
N LYS A 66 -43.30 -30.27 -10.61
CA LYS A 66 -43.56 -31.35 -11.58
C LYS A 66 -42.28 -32.05 -11.97
N LEU A 67 -42.19 -33.34 -11.63
CA LEU A 67 -41.04 -34.18 -11.95
C LEU A 67 -41.39 -35.16 -13.07
N ASN A 68 -40.69 -35.01 -14.19
CA ASN A 68 -40.69 -35.99 -15.27
C ASN A 68 -39.69 -37.10 -14.85
N ASN A 69 -40.18 -38.20 -14.26
CA ASN A 69 -39.40 -39.28 -13.59
C ASN A 69 -39.06 -39.08 -12.10
N GLY A 70 -39.97 -38.53 -11.29
CA GLY A 70 -39.77 -38.38 -9.83
C GLY A 70 -39.95 -39.69 -9.05
N PHE A 71 -39.08 -39.94 -8.07
CA PHE A 71 -39.19 -41.04 -7.12
C PHE A 71 -39.51 -40.50 -5.72
N LEU A 72 -40.39 -41.17 -4.99
CA LEU A 72 -40.61 -40.91 -3.57
C LEU A 72 -39.47 -41.51 -2.78
N GLY A 73 -39.04 -40.81 -1.74
CA GLY A 73 -38.03 -41.27 -0.80
C GLY A 73 -38.55 -42.36 0.14
N GLU A 74 -37.64 -43.26 0.52
CA GLU A 74 -37.89 -44.28 1.56
C GLU A 74 -37.61 -43.72 2.97
N ILE A 75 -37.00 -42.53 3.04
CA ILE A 75 -36.71 -41.78 4.26
C ILE A 75 -37.22 -40.35 4.08
N SER A 76 -37.67 -39.72 5.15
CA SER A 76 -38.08 -38.31 5.19
C SER A 76 -37.59 -37.67 6.49
N PHE A 77 -37.51 -36.35 6.51
CA PHE A 77 -37.24 -35.57 7.72
C PHE A 77 -38.56 -35.18 8.38
N SER A 78 -39.47 -34.60 7.60
CA SER A 78 -40.83 -34.30 8.03
C SER A 78 -41.80 -35.25 7.31
N GLY A 79 -43.04 -35.34 7.80
CA GLY A 79 -44.06 -36.12 7.09
C GLY A 79 -43.75 -37.62 6.91
N LYS A 80 -44.19 -38.20 5.79
CA LYS A 80 -44.00 -39.62 5.44
C LYS A 80 -43.14 -39.86 4.20
N ASN A 81 -42.98 -38.85 3.34
CA ASN A 81 -42.30 -38.96 2.06
C ASN A 81 -41.29 -37.83 1.89
N SER A 82 -40.32 -38.03 1.00
CA SER A 82 -39.40 -37.00 0.56
C SER A 82 -39.16 -37.11 -0.94
N LEU A 83 -38.42 -36.17 -1.52
CA LEU A 83 -37.97 -36.23 -2.89
C LEU A 83 -36.70 -37.09 -3.01
N LYS A 84 -36.74 -38.19 -3.76
CA LYS A 84 -35.58 -39.03 -4.08
C LYS A 84 -35.00 -38.68 -5.44
N VAL A 85 -33.71 -38.38 -5.47
CA VAL A 85 -32.91 -38.14 -6.68
C VAL A 85 -31.83 -39.21 -6.79
N ASN A 86 -31.79 -39.95 -7.89
CA ASN A 86 -30.76 -40.94 -8.18
C ASN A 86 -30.61 -41.12 -9.70
N GLY A 87 -29.37 -41.22 -10.22
CA GLY A 87 -29.13 -41.46 -11.66
C GLY A 87 -29.37 -40.25 -12.58
N HIS A 88 -29.88 -39.14 -12.07
CA HIS A 88 -30.19 -37.92 -12.81
C HIS A 88 -29.28 -36.77 -12.38
N GLU A 89 -28.72 -36.05 -13.35
CA GLU A 89 -27.83 -34.91 -13.09
C GLU A 89 -28.59 -33.63 -12.76
N PHE A 90 -29.75 -33.42 -13.38
CA PHE A 90 -30.56 -32.22 -13.20
C PHE A 90 -32.00 -32.61 -12.90
N VAL A 91 -32.56 -32.08 -11.82
CA VAL A 91 -33.97 -32.29 -11.44
C VAL A 91 -34.63 -30.93 -11.23
N ASN A 92 -35.48 -30.52 -12.17
CA ASN A 92 -36.19 -29.24 -12.07
C ASN A 92 -37.17 -29.26 -10.90
N LEU A 93 -37.10 -28.27 -10.01
CA LEU A 93 -38.05 -28.13 -8.91
C LEU A 93 -39.18 -27.19 -9.31
N ILE A 94 -38.86 -25.93 -9.57
CA ILE A 94 -39.87 -24.88 -9.77
C ILE A 94 -39.30 -23.71 -10.57
N GLU A 95 -40.19 -22.98 -11.24
CA GLU A 95 -39.91 -21.70 -11.86
C GLU A 95 -40.74 -20.62 -11.16
N LEU A 96 -40.08 -19.55 -10.73
CA LEU A 96 -40.68 -18.34 -10.17
C LEU A 96 -40.86 -17.32 -11.31
N HIS A 97 -41.97 -16.60 -11.29
CA HIS A 97 -42.35 -15.63 -12.32
C HIS A 97 -42.61 -14.25 -11.72
N ASN A 98 -42.55 -13.20 -12.54
CA ASN A 98 -42.73 -11.79 -12.15
C ASN A 98 -41.62 -11.31 -11.20
N ILE A 99 -40.39 -11.70 -11.50
CA ILE A 99 -39.21 -11.34 -10.74
C ILE A 99 -38.71 -9.98 -11.21
N GLY A 100 -38.65 -9.02 -10.28
CA GLY A 100 -38.17 -7.66 -10.52
C GLY A 100 -36.67 -7.48 -10.28
N PRO A 101 -36.12 -6.30 -10.62
CA PRO A 101 -34.75 -5.92 -10.25
C PRO A 101 -34.61 -5.70 -8.75
N ASP A 102 -33.40 -5.91 -8.22
CA ASP A 102 -33.04 -5.74 -6.80
C ASP A 102 -33.86 -6.58 -5.79
N GLU A 103 -34.51 -7.65 -6.26
CA GLU A 103 -35.25 -8.57 -5.39
C GLU A 103 -34.35 -9.68 -4.84
N VAL A 104 -34.56 -10.05 -3.57
CA VAL A 104 -33.78 -11.08 -2.88
C VAL A 104 -34.63 -12.32 -2.63
N TYR A 105 -34.09 -13.48 -2.99
CA TYR A 105 -34.73 -14.78 -2.79
C TYR A 105 -33.82 -15.70 -1.98
N LYS A 106 -34.41 -16.39 -1.00
CA LYS A 106 -33.77 -17.42 -0.19
C LYS A 106 -34.46 -18.75 -0.41
N ILE A 107 -33.67 -19.76 -0.74
CA ILE A 107 -34.12 -21.13 -0.97
C ILE A 107 -33.45 -21.99 0.10
N THR A 108 -34.25 -22.66 0.92
CA THR A 108 -33.78 -23.67 1.86
C THR A 108 -34.40 -25.01 1.53
N ILE A 109 -33.61 -26.06 1.55
CA ILE A 109 -34.09 -27.43 1.36
C ILE A 109 -33.20 -28.37 2.18
N LEU A 110 -33.80 -29.35 2.85
CA LEU A 110 -33.04 -30.36 3.56
C LEU A 110 -32.52 -31.41 2.58
N ARG A 111 -31.31 -31.90 2.82
CA ARG A 111 -30.70 -33.00 2.07
C ARG A 111 -30.23 -34.09 3.02
N ASN A 112 -30.49 -35.34 2.67
CA ASN A 112 -29.88 -36.51 3.28
C ASN A 112 -29.11 -37.32 2.23
N THR A 113 -27.89 -37.76 2.56
CA THR A 113 -26.95 -38.47 1.68
C THR A 113 -26.55 -37.73 0.39
N GLY A 114 -25.42 -38.12 -0.20
CA GLY A 114 -24.90 -37.56 -1.45
C GLY A 114 -24.43 -36.11 -1.39
N SER A 115 -24.01 -35.59 -2.53
CA SER A 115 -23.41 -34.25 -2.73
C SER A 115 -24.23 -33.35 -3.65
N ALA A 116 -25.43 -33.79 -4.04
CA ALA A 116 -26.35 -32.99 -4.83
C ALA A 116 -26.69 -31.67 -4.12
N GLY A 117 -26.88 -30.60 -4.90
CA GLY A 117 -27.14 -29.25 -4.40
C GLY A 117 -28.33 -28.60 -5.06
N VAL A 118 -28.66 -27.39 -4.64
CA VAL A 118 -29.70 -26.55 -5.24
C VAL A 118 -29.07 -25.48 -6.11
N VAL A 119 -29.68 -25.19 -7.25
CA VAL A 119 -29.30 -24.12 -8.18
C VAL A 119 -30.48 -23.19 -8.38
N ILE A 120 -30.18 -21.90 -8.46
CA ILE A 120 -31.10 -20.82 -8.81
C ILE A 120 -30.48 -20.11 -10.01
N GLN A 121 -31.21 -19.99 -11.10
CA GLN A 121 -30.73 -19.31 -12.30
C GLN A 121 -31.87 -18.56 -13.00
N GLU A 122 -31.56 -17.52 -13.76
CA GLU A 122 -32.54 -16.94 -14.68
C GLU A 122 -32.90 -17.88 -15.84
N VAL A 123 -34.09 -17.68 -16.40
CA VAL A 123 -34.61 -18.45 -17.54
C VAL A 123 -34.27 -17.75 -18.86
N THR A 124 -32.99 -17.80 -19.24
CA THR A 124 -32.48 -17.27 -20.52
C THR A 124 -31.49 -18.25 -21.18
N PRO A 125 -31.25 -18.21 -22.50
CA PRO A 125 -30.26 -19.05 -23.17
C PRO A 125 -28.85 -18.40 -23.20
N ASP A 126 -27.83 -19.24 -23.06
CA ASP A 126 -26.37 -18.99 -23.08
C ASP A 126 -25.83 -17.88 -22.14
N LYS A 127 -25.34 -18.34 -20.97
CA LYS A 127 -24.70 -17.58 -19.87
C LYS A 127 -25.68 -16.70 -19.07
N PRO A 128 -26.39 -17.28 -18.09
CA PRO A 128 -27.29 -16.51 -17.24
C PRO A 128 -26.53 -15.43 -16.46
N SER A 129 -27.05 -14.20 -16.47
CA SER A 129 -26.57 -13.07 -15.65
C SER A 129 -26.82 -13.30 -14.15
N VAL A 130 -27.82 -14.11 -13.84
CA VAL A 130 -28.22 -14.47 -12.48
C VAL A 130 -28.06 -15.97 -12.30
N TYR A 131 -27.07 -16.40 -11.51
CA TYR A 131 -26.77 -17.80 -11.24
C TYR A 131 -26.19 -17.99 -9.84
N ARG A 132 -26.77 -18.89 -9.06
CA ARG A 132 -26.29 -19.28 -7.74
C ARG A 132 -26.48 -20.78 -7.55
N PHE A 133 -25.49 -21.47 -7.00
CA PHE A 133 -25.64 -22.87 -6.61
C PHE A 133 -25.10 -23.08 -5.20
N GLN A 134 -25.67 -24.06 -4.49
CA GLN A 134 -25.29 -24.43 -3.14
C GLN A 134 -25.32 -25.95 -2.97
N THR A 135 -24.19 -26.52 -2.56
CA THR A 135 -24.03 -27.95 -2.25
C THR A 135 -23.65 -28.22 -0.80
N PHE A 136 -23.29 -27.19 -0.03
CA PHE A 136 -22.82 -27.32 1.35
C PHE A 136 -23.97 -27.20 2.35
N ILE A 137 -23.93 -28.06 3.36
CA ILE A 137 -24.86 -28.06 4.48
C ILE A 137 -24.47 -26.92 5.41
N CYS A 138 -25.38 -25.96 5.60
CA CYS A 138 -25.20 -24.85 6.54
C CYS A 138 -25.52 -25.27 7.98
N ASP A 139 -26.49 -26.17 8.17
CA ASP A 139 -26.88 -26.71 9.49
C ASP A 139 -26.99 -28.23 9.41
N THR A 140 -26.18 -28.95 10.19
CA THR A 140 -26.30 -30.42 10.32
C THR A 140 -27.43 -30.76 11.29
N LEU A 141 -28.36 -31.61 10.87
CA LEU A 141 -29.52 -32.05 11.63
C LEU A 141 -29.38 -33.55 12.00
N GLN A 142 -30.40 -34.08 12.68
CA GLN A 142 -30.42 -35.48 13.11
C GLN A 142 -30.52 -36.44 11.90
N ASP A 143 -30.12 -37.70 12.11
CA ASP A 143 -30.29 -38.81 11.16
C ASP A 143 -29.69 -38.59 9.76
N GLY A 144 -28.63 -37.78 9.67
CA GLY A 144 -27.89 -37.52 8.43
C GLY A 144 -28.53 -36.46 7.53
N TRP A 145 -29.60 -35.80 7.98
CA TRP A 145 -30.17 -34.65 7.31
C TRP A 145 -29.31 -33.41 7.54
N GLY A 146 -29.26 -32.53 6.55
CA GLY A 146 -28.63 -31.23 6.68
C GLY A 146 -29.32 -30.20 5.79
N LYS A 147 -29.33 -28.96 6.23
CA LYS A 147 -29.97 -27.86 5.52
C LYS A 147 -29.04 -27.29 4.44
N LEU A 148 -29.51 -27.25 3.20
CA LEU A 148 -28.94 -26.42 2.15
C LEU A 148 -29.64 -25.06 2.17
N GLU A 149 -28.87 -23.99 2.01
CA GLU A 149 -29.38 -22.63 1.91
C GLU A 149 -28.69 -21.87 0.78
N ALA A 150 -29.46 -21.38 -0.18
CA ALA A 150 -28.98 -20.54 -1.26
C ALA A 150 -29.74 -19.21 -1.26
N GLN A 151 -29.01 -18.11 -1.40
CA GLN A 151 -29.58 -16.77 -1.54
C GLN A 151 -29.10 -16.13 -2.84
N ILE A 152 -29.98 -15.39 -3.49
CA ILE A 152 -29.68 -14.68 -4.73
C ILE A 152 -30.38 -13.34 -4.73
N ARG A 153 -29.72 -12.32 -5.28
CA ARG A 153 -30.30 -11.02 -5.58
C ARG A 153 -30.29 -10.80 -7.09
N THR A 154 -31.39 -10.32 -7.64
CA THR A 154 -31.41 -9.87 -9.04
C THR A 154 -30.72 -8.51 -9.16
N PRO A 155 -29.92 -8.27 -10.21
CA PRO A 155 -29.22 -7.00 -10.38
C PRO A 155 -30.20 -5.84 -10.65
N PRO A 156 -29.79 -4.56 -10.48
CA PRO A 156 -30.64 -3.40 -10.70
C PRO A 156 -31.21 -3.30 -12.14
N ASP A 157 -30.51 -3.87 -13.11
CA ASP A 157 -30.86 -3.89 -14.54
C ASP A 157 -31.50 -5.22 -14.99
N TYR A 158 -31.91 -6.07 -14.04
CA TYR A 158 -32.49 -7.38 -14.33
C TYR A 158 -33.74 -7.30 -15.21
N SER A 159 -33.73 -8.06 -16.32
CA SER A 159 -34.83 -8.14 -17.29
C SER A 159 -35.34 -9.58 -17.54
N GLY A 160 -34.79 -10.58 -16.85
CA GLY A 160 -35.06 -11.99 -17.09
C GLY A 160 -36.46 -12.48 -16.67
N ASN A 161 -37.18 -11.71 -15.85
CA ASN A 161 -38.55 -11.92 -15.32
C ASN A 161 -38.83 -13.25 -14.56
N ASN A 162 -38.00 -14.29 -14.75
CA ASN A 162 -38.21 -15.62 -14.21
C ASN A 162 -36.91 -16.19 -13.62
N LEU A 163 -37.04 -16.90 -12.47
CA LEU A 163 -35.97 -17.68 -11.86
C LEU A 163 -36.34 -19.16 -11.82
N LYS A 164 -35.47 -20.00 -12.35
CA LYS A 164 -35.57 -21.46 -12.29
C LYS A 164 -34.75 -22.00 -11.12
N ILE A 165 -35.39 -22.83 -10.32
CA ILE A 165 -34.80 -23.55 -9.19
C ILE A 165 -34.78 -25.04 -9.51
N TYR A 166 -33.62 -25.67 -9.38
CA TYR A 166 -33.44 -27.09 -9.66
C TYR A 166 -32.36 -27.73 -8.79
N ILE A 167 -32.38 -29.05 -8.67
CA ILE A 167 -31.33 -29.83 -8.03
C ILE A 167 -30.26 -30.16 -9.07
N TRP A 168 -29.00 -29.90 -8.74
CA TRP A 168 -27.84 -30.34 -9.51
C TRP A 168 -27.11 -31.46 -8.77
N ASN A 169 -27.02 -32.62 -9.41
CA ASN A 169 -26.41 -33.84 -8.89
C ASN A 169 -25.33 -34.34 -9.88
N PRO A 170 -24.16 -33.70 -9.94
CA PRO A 170 -23.13 -33.98 -10.95
C PRO A 170 -22.63 -35.43 -10.90
N LYS A 171 -22.68 -36.07 -9.72
CA LYS A 171 -22.24 -37.46 -9.53
C LYS A 171 -23.34 -38.49 -9.80
N LYS A 172 -24.58 -38.05 -10.05
CA LYS A 172 -25.76 -38.90 -10.26
C LYS A 172 -26.00 -39.90 -9.12
N GLU A 173 -25.57 -39.55 -7.91
CA GLU A 173 -25.65 -40.42 -6.73
C GLU A 173 -27.02 -40.31 -6.05
N LEU A 174 -27.31 -41.22 -5.13
CA LEU A 174 -28.53 -41.18 -4.35
C LEU A 174 -28.52 -39.98 -3.39
N SER A 175 -29.57 -39.18 -3.41
CA SER A 175 -29.81 -38.08 -2.47
C SER A 175 -31.31 -37.95 -2.21
N TYR A 176 -31.67 -37.66 -0.96
CA TYR A 176 -33.03 -37.36 -0.56
C TYR A 176 -33.15 -35.89 -0.20
N PHE A 177 -34.26 -35.27 -0.57
CA PHE A 177 -34.53 -33.86 -0.35
C PHE A 177 -35.89 -33.66 0.30
N ASP A 178 -35.95 -32.79 1.29
CA ASP A 178 -37.17 -32.57 2.07
C ASP A 178 -37.31 -31.11 2.50
N ASP A 179 -38.49 -30.70 2.95
CA ASP A 179 -38.79 -29.36 3.48
C ASP A 179 -38.24 -28.22 2.60
N LEU A 180 -38.61 -28.17 1.33
CA LEU A 180 -38.29 -27.04 0.46
C LEU A 180 -39.06 -25.82 0.91
N LYS A 181 -38.36 -24.72 1.14
CA LYS A 181 -38.91 -23.40 1.43
C LYS A 181 -38.24 -22.34 0.57
N ILE A 182 -39.06 -21.46 0.00
CA ILE A 182 -38.63 -20.33 -0.82
C ILE A 182 -39.23 -19.07 -0.23
N GLU A 183 -38.36 -18.11 0.09
CA GLU A 183 -38.72 -16.85 0.73
C GLU A 183 -38.24 -15.68 -0.13
N GLN A 184 -39.06 -14.64 -0.23
CA GLN A 184 -38.60 -13.32 -0.66
C GLN A 184 -38.12 -12.57 0.57
N LEU A 185 -36.88 -12.10 0.54
CA LEU A 185 -36.28 -11.30 1.60
C LEU A 185 -36.28 -9.83 1.21
N GLU A 186 -36.28 -8.96 2.21
CA GLU A 186 -36.02 -7.53 1.99
C GLU A 186 -34.56 -7.29 1.59
N TYR A 187 -33.65 -8.14 2.08
CA TYR A 187 -32.22 -8.00 1.85
C TYR A 187 -31.44 -9.31 2.07
N MET A 188 -30.19 -9.38 1.60
CA MET A 188 -29.32 -10.55 1.80
C MET A 188 -28.96 -10.73 3.28
N THR A 189 -29.00 -11.96 3.81
CA THR A 189 -28.56 -12.21 5.20
C THR A 189 -27.13 -12.74 5.24
N TYR A 190 -26.33 -12.21 6.16
CA TYR A 190 -24.95 -12.61 6.40
C TYR A 190 -24.80 -13.15 7.84
N PRO A 191 -23.73 -13.90 8.15
CA PRO A 191 -23.49 -14.37 9.52
C PRO A 191 -23.39 -13.21 10.49
N GLU A 192 -23.94 -13.38 11.69
CA GLU A 192 -23.81 -12.40 12.77
C GLU A 192 -22.51 -12.61 13.54
N PHE A 193 -21.90 -11.48 13.94
CA PHE A 193 -20.65 -11.44 14.69
C PHE A 193 -20.81 -10.53 15.92
N ASP A 194 -20.01 -10.81 16.96
CA ASP A 194 -19.90 -9.94 18.13
C ASP A 194 -19.35 -8.56 17.72
N GLU A 195 -19.92 -7.50 18.26
CA GLU A 195 -19.53 -6.11 17.99
C GLU A 195 -18.07 -5.84 18.38
N GLN A 196 -17.55 -6.55 19.39
CA GLN A 196 -16.13 -6.44 19.78
C GLN A 196 -15.17 -6.91 18.67
N ASN A 197 -15.65 -7.78 17.77
CA ASN A 197 -14.85 -8.36 16.69
C ASN A 197 -15.23 -7.82 15.31
N ALA A 198 -16.13 -6.83 15.23
CA ALA A 198 -16.65 -6.30 13.97
C ALA A 198 -16.44 -4.79 13.86
N ILE A 199 -16.13 -4.33 12.65
CA ILE A 199 -16.22 -2.90 12.35
C ILE A 199 -17.68 -2.54 12.19
N CYS A 200 -18.19 -1.64 13.03
CA CYS A 200 -19.57 -1.19 12.97
C CYS A 200 -19.63 0.24 12.42
N PHE A 201 -20.15 0.41 11.20
CA PHE A 201 -20.42 1.72 10.62
C PHE A 201 -21.82 2.21 10.92
N TYR A 202 -21.92 3.50 11.20
CA TYR A 202 -23.16 4.25 11.22
C TYR A 202 -23.09 5.39 10.21
N ILE A 203 -23.99 5.36 9.22
CA ILE A 203 -24.16 6.39 8.20
C ILE A 203 -25.58 6.94 8.33
N GLU A 204 -25.70 8.24 8.57
CA GLU A 204 -27.01 8.90 8.66
C GLU A 204 -27.77 8.84 7.32
N ASP A 205 -29.10 8.79 7.37
CA ASP A 205 -29.97 8.60 6.20
C ASP A 205 -29.65 9.57 5.05
N LEU A 206 -29.42 10.86 5.34
CA LEU A 206 -29.11 11.85 4.32
C LEU A 206 -27.79 11.57 3.60
N GLU A 207 -26.77 11.10 4.33
CA GLU A 207 -25.48 10.70 3.78
C GLU A 207 -25.58 9.38 3.02
N PHE A 208 -26.37 8.42 3.54
CA PHE A 208 -26.61 7.14 2.89
C PHE A 208 -27.35 7.29 1.55
N GLU A 209 -28.32 8.20 1.45
CA GLU A 209 -29.01 8.53 0.18
C GLU A 209 -28.07 9.14 -0.86
N LYS A 210 -26.99 9.83 -0.46
CA LYS A 210 -25.96 10.27 -1.42
C LYS A 210 -25.21 9.09 -2.01
N LEU A 211 -24.82 8.12 -1.18
CA LEU A 211 -24.18 6.88 -1.66
C LEU A 211 -25.08 6.13 -2.63
N LYS A 212 -26.38 5.99 -2.33
CA LYS A 212 -27.33 5.36 -3.27
C LYS A 212 -27.36 6.05 -4.63
N LYS A 213 -27.43 7.37 -4.67
CA LYS A 213 -27.38 8.14 -5.93
C LYS A 213 -26.08 7.98 -6.70
N ILE A 214 -24.95 7.86 -5.99
CA ILE A 214 -23.66 7.55 -6.64
C ILE A 214 -23.71 6.15 -7.27
N ARG A 215 -24.24 5.17 -6.54
CA ARG A 215 -24.40 3.79 -7.03
C ARG A 215 -25.32 3.72 -8.24
N GLU A 216 -26.50 4.35 -8.21
CA GLU A 216 -27.43 4.41 -9.34
C GLU A 216 -26.75 4.98 -10.59
N ARG A 217 -26.06 6.12 -10.46
CA ARG A 217 -25.29 6.72 -11.56
C ARG A 217 -24.19 5.80 -12.10
N ALA A 218 -23.58 4.97 -11.25
CA ALA A 218 -22.55 4.03 -11.67
C ALA A 218 -23.14 2.89 -12.52
N PHE A 219 -24.26 2.31 -12.11
CA PHE A 219 -24.98 1.29 -12.89
C PHE A 219 -25.51 1.86 -14.22
N ASP A 220 -26.05 3.09 -14.23
CA ASP A 220 -26.48 3.77 -15.45
C ASP A 220 -25.33 3.96 -16.46
N LYS A 221 -24.11 4.19 -15.96
CA LYS A 221 -22.91 4.40 -16.78
C LYS A 221 -22.14 3.12 -17.10
N GLY A 222 -22.43 2.01 -16.42
CA GLY A 222 -21.65 0.77 -16.51
C GLY A 222 -20.30 0.80 -15.77
N ILE A 223 -19.96 1.90 -15.08
CA ILE A 223 -18.69 2.10 -14.37
C ILE A 223 -18.85 3.12 -13.24
N LEU A 224 -18.15 2.92 -12.12
CA LEU A 224 -18.07 3.88 -11.03
C LEU A 224 -17.04 4.98 -11.37
N ILE A 225 -17.48 6.23 -11.33
CA ILE A 225 -16.61 7.41 -11.48
C ILE A 225 -16.49 8.09 -10.13
N THR A 226 -15.27 8.19 -9.61
CA THR A 226 -14.98 8.85 -8.33
C THR A 226 -14.75 10.35 -8.53
N GLU A 227 -15.47 11.17 -7.77
CA GLU A 227 -15.38 12.64 -7.76
C GLU A 227 -15.09 13.16 -6.33
N ASP A 228 -14.72 14.44 -6.17
CA ASP A 228 -14.37 15.02 -4.87
C ASP A 228 -15.52 14.96 -3.85
N ASP A 229 -16.77 14.97 -4.30
CA ASP A 229 -17.98 14.88 -3.47
C ASP A 229 -18.44 13.44 -3.18
N SER A 230 -17.62 12.44 -3.54
CA SER A 230 -17.95 11.01 -3.35
C SER A 230 -17.82 10.54 -1.90
N TYR A 231 -17.17 11.31 -1.03
CA TYR A 231 -17.07 11.00 0.40
C TYR A 231 -18.31 11.45 1.16
N VAL A 232 -18.82 10.57 2.02
CA VAL A 232 -19.89 10.84 2.98
C VAL A 232 -19.38 10.65 4.40
N LYS A 233 -19.97 11.37 5.35
CA LYS A 233 -19.59 11.28 6.77
C LYS A 233 -20.19 10.04 7.42
N SER A 234 -19.44 9.42 8.32
CA SER A 234 -19.87 8.25 9.08
C SER A 234 -19.17 8.16 10.44
N ILE A 235 -19.71 7.34 11.33
CA ILE A 235 -19.03 6.95 12.58
C ILE A 235 -18.65 5.47 12.45
N MET A 236 -17.42 5.15 12.83
CA MET A 236 -16.95 3.77 12.93
C MET A 236 -16.75 3.41 14.40
N ALA A 237 -17.25 2.26 14.83
CA ALA A 237 -17.01 1.69 16.15
C ALA A 237 -16.27 0.36 16.05
N PHE A 238 -15.29 0.14 16.94
CA PHE A 238 -14.56 -1.12 17.08
C PHE A 238 -13.95 -1.21 18.48
N ASP A 239 -14.14 -2.32 19.21
CA ASP A 239 -13.55 -2.57 20.54
C ASP A 239 -13.78 -1.39 21.52
N ASP A 240 -15.04 -0.97 21.67
CA ASP A 240 -15.49 0.19 22.47
C ASP A 240 -14.89 1.56 22.10
N LYS A 241 -14.14 1.66 21.00
CA LYS A 241 -13.60 2.92 20.46
C LYS A 241 -14.49 3.44 19.33
N LEU A 242 -14.69 4.75 19.32
CA LEU A 242 -15.39 5.48 18.26
C LEU A 242 -14.40 6.31 17.46
N PHE A 243 -14.58 6.31 16.15
CA PHE A 243 -13.80 7.06 15.19
C PHE A 243 -14.73 7.90 14.32
N GLU A 244 -14.41 9.18 14.16
CA GLU A 244 -15.05 10.01 13.13
C GLU A 244 -14.46 9.66 11.76
N THR A 245 -15.31 9.31 10.79
CA THR A 245 -14.86 8.74 9.52
C THR A 245 -15.51 9.38 8.32
N GLU A 246 -14.81 9.32 7.19
CA GLU A 246 -15.36 9.60 5.86
C GLU A 246 -15.26 8.32 5.03
N VAL A 247 -16.36 7.93 4.37
CA VAL A 247 -16.42 6.74 3.52
C VAL A 247 -16.86 7.08 2.11
N ARG A 248 -16.30 6.38 1.13
CA ARG A 248 -16.75 6.39 -0.26
C ARG A 248 -16.69 5.00 -0.85
N PHE A 249 -17.28 4.78 -2.02
CA PHE A 249 -17.12 3.51 -2.72
C PHE A 249 -15.67 3.28 -3.21
N LYS A 250 -15.26 2.01 -3.22
CA LYS A 250 -13.99 1.52 -3.80
C LYS A 250 -14.23 0.95 -5.20
N GLY A 251 -13.20 1.04 -6.04
CA GLY A 251 -13.11 0.39 -7.34
C GLY A 251 -13.71 1.23 -8.46
N ASP A 252 -13.58 0.71 -9.67
CA ASP A 252 -14.16 1.30 -10.89
C ASP A 252 -15.24 0.37 -11.47
N TRP A 253 -15.03 -0.95 -11.37
CA TRP A 253 -15.98 -1.97 -11.80
C TRP A 253 -17.18 -2.10 -10.86
N LEU A 254 -18.32 -2.50 -11.42
CA LEU A 254 -19.60 -2.62 -10.70
C LEU A 254 -19.66 -3.82 -9.75
N ASP A 255 -18.73 -4.77 -9.83
CA ASP A 255 -18.61 -5.91 -8.91
C ASP A 255 -18.41 -5.44 -7.45
N HIS A 256 -17.76 -4.30 -7.26
CA HIS A 256 -17.62 -3.65 -5.95
C HIS A 256 -18.92 -3.07 -5.38
N LEU A 257 -19.95 -2.89 -6.21
CA LEU A 257 -21.24 -2.27 -5.88
C LEU A 257 -22.42 -3.23 -5.98
N GLU A 258 -22.17 -4.48 -6.36
CA GLU A 258 -23.19 -5.50 -6.56
C GLU A 258 -23.76 -5.97 -5.21
N GLY A 259 -25.07 -6.19 -5.18
CA GLY A 259 -25.78 -6.64 -3.98
C GLY A 259 -25.78 -5.61 -2.83
N ASP A 260 -25.75 -6.13 -1.59
CA ASP A 260 -25.74 -5.33 -0.35
C ASP A 260 -24.33 -5.14 0.24
N LYS A 261 -23.33 -5.91 -0.23
CA LYS A 261 -21.98 -5.97 0.33
C LYS A 261 -21.04 -5.03 -0.42
N TRP A 262 -21.31 -3.73 -0.35
CA TRP A 262 -20.54 -2.72 -1.08
C TRP A 262 -19.11 -2.60 -0.57
N SER A 263 -18.18 -2.30 -1.47
CA SER A 263 -16.78 -2.02 -1.13
C SER A 263 -16.57 -0.54 -0.82
N PHE A 264 -15.80 -0.24 0.22
CA PHE A 264 -15.58 1.13 0.70
C PHE A 264 -14.09 1.48 0.77
N ILE A 265 -13.77 2.77 0.64
CA ILE A 265 -12.56 3.37 1.20
C ILE A 265 -12.97 4.17 2.42
N VAL A 266 -12.33 3.87 3.54
CA VAL A 266 -12.57 4.42 4.87
C VAL A 266 -11.39 5.31 5.23
N LYS A 267 -11.66 6.54 5.64
CA LYS A 267 -10.67 7.49 6.14
C LYS A 267 -11.05 7.90 7.56
N LEU A 268 -10.13 7.72 8.50
CA LEU A 268 -10.29 8.19 9.88
C LEU A 268 -9.90 9.66 9.95
N SER A 269 -10.72 10.46 10.62
CA SER A 269 -10.46 11.89 10.83
C SER A 269 -9.44 12.12 11.93
N ASP A 270 -9.46 11.27 12.95
CA ASP A 270 -8.50 11.21 14.05
C ASP A 270 -8.17 9.76 14.45
N GLY A 271 -7.00 9.59 15.08
CA GLY A 271 -6.51 8.29 15.53
C GLY A 271 -6.14 7.31 14.40
N SER A 272 -6.05 6.03 14.77
CA SER A 272 -5.79 4.91 13.86
C SER A 272 -6.55 3.66 14.33
N TRP A 273 -6.91 2.77 13.40
CA TRP A 273 -7.43 1.44 13.70
C TRP A 273 -6.44 0.38 13.21
N LYS A 274 -5.89 -0.45 14.13
CA LYS A 274 -4.77 -1.36 13.82
C LYS A 274 -3.60 -0.64 13.12
N ASN A 275 -3.31 0.59 13.56
CA ASN A 275 -2.33 1.51 12.96
C ASN A 275 -2.65 1.93 11.52
N LEU A 276 -3.90 1.80 11.06
CA LEU A 276 -4.40 2.25 9.75
C LEU A 276 -5.19 3.55 9.91
N CYS A 277 -4.86 4.57 9.11
CA CYS A 277 -5.61 5.83 9.06
C CYS A 277 -6.52 5.92 7.83
N THR A 278 -6.17 5.21 6.76
CA THR A 278 -6.99 5.09 5.56
C THR A 278 -6.83 3.70 5.00
N PHE A 279 -7.94 3.01 4.76
CA PHE A 279 -7.95 1.63 4.30
C PHE A 279 -9.20 1.38 3.47
N SER A 280 -9.18 0.32 2.68
CA SER A 280 -10.35 -0.16 1.97
C SER A 280 -10.97 -1.36 2.64
N LEU A 281 -12.26 -1.56 2.41
CA LEU A 281 -13.03 -2.74 2.76
C LEU A 281 -13.62 -3.28 1.47
N HIS A 282 -13.36 -4.53 1.14
CA HIS A 282 -13.96 -5.21 -0.01
C HIS A 282 -14.24 -6.68 0.28
N THR A 283 -15.01 -7.36 -0.58
CA THR A 283 -15.26 -8.79 -0.42
C THR A 283 -13.96 -9.59 -0.56
N PRO A 284 -13.64 -10.55 0.34
CA PRO A 284 -12.45 -11.40 0.20
C PRO A 284 -12.35 -12.13 -1.14
N PHE A 285 -13.50 -12.42 -1.75
CA PHE A 285 -13.60 -13.09 -3.06
C PHE A 285 -12.91 -12.30 -4.19
N SER A 286 -12.93 -10.96 -4.15
CA SER A 286 -12.39 -10.14 -5.25
C SER A 286 -10.87 -10.23 -5.37
N ARG A 287 -10.19 -10.76 -4.34
CA ARG A 287 -8.73 -10.90 -4.25
C ARG A 287 -8.31 -12.31 -3.84
N SER A 288 -9.04 -13.34 -4.26
CA SER A 288 -8.66 -14.75 -4.01
C SER A 288 -8.45 -15.11 -2.52
N PHE A 289 -9.14 -14.42 -1.60
CA PHE A 289 -9.13 -14.72 -0.17
C PHE A 289 -7.72 -14.74 0.46
N ILE A 290 -7.30 -15.87 1.04
CA ILE A 290 -6.04 -16.03 1.79
C ILE A 290 -4.81 -15.86 0.89
N ASN A 291 -4.92 -16.08 -0.43
CA ASN A 291 -3.79 -15.90 -1.34
C ASN A 291 -3.24 -14.47 -1.29
N GLU A 292 -4.11 -13.45 -1.33
CA GLU A 292 -3.71 -12.04 -1.22
C GLU A 292 -3.10 -11.72 0.15
N TRP A 293 -3.73 -12.21 1.23
CA TRP A 293 -3.18 -12.05 2.57
C TRP A 293 -1.77 -12.64 2.68
N LEU A 294 -1.58 -13.87 2.19
CA LEU A 294 -0.33 -14.60 2.30
C LEU A 294 0.78 -13.89 1.50
N ILE A 295 0.51 -13.48 0.26
CA ILE A 295 1.54 -12.83 -0.56
C ILE A 295 1.96 -11.47 0.02
N HIS A 296 1.04 -10.70 0.63
CA HIS A 296 1.39 -9.45 1.33
C HIS A 296 2.29 -9.72 2.55
N LYS A 297 2.00 -10.77 3.34
CA LYS A 297 2.86 -11.22 4.44
C LYS A 297 4.26 -11.61 3.95
N ILE A 298 4.33 -12.32 2.82
CA ILE A 298 5.58 -12.76 2.21
C ILE A 298 6.40 -11.58 1.73
N PHE A 299 5.79 -10.56 1.11
CA PHE A 299 6.51 -9.34 0.72
C PHE A 299 7.13 -8.64 1.93
N GLN A 300 6.35 -8.46 3.00
CA GLN A 300 6.83 -7.83 4.24
C GLN A 300 8.02 -8.59 4.87
N ASP A 301 7.94 -9.93 4.93
CA ASP A 301 9.03 -10.77 5.45
C ASP A 301 10.32 -10.69 4.62
N ASN A 302 10.19 -10.32 3.35
CA ASN A 302 11.30 -10.18 2.42
C ASN A 302 11.75 -8.70 2.29
N ASP A 303 11.28 -7.84 3.19
CA ASP A 303 11.52 -6.40 3.20
C ASP A 303 11.08 -5.69 1.90
N ILE A 304 10.01 -6.17 1.27
CA ILE A 304 9.34 -5.46 0.17
C ILE A 304 8.13 -4.73 0.74
N LEU A 305 8.01 -3.44 0.44
CA LEU A 305 6.84 -2.66 0.85
C LEU A 305 5.57 -3.34 0.34
N ALA A 306 4.60 -3.55 1.22
CA ALA A 306 3.27 -4.05 0.85
C ALA A 306 2.19 -3.38 1.68
N THR A 307 0.98 -3.22 1.14
CA THR A 307 -0.16 -2.77 1.93
C THR A 307 -0.49 -3.83 3.01
N ARG A 308 -0.87 -3.40 4.21
CA ARG A 308 -1.39 -4.34 5.23
C ARG A 308 -2.76 -4.85 4.79
N TYR A 309 -2.93 -6.16 4.76
CA TYR A 309 -4.15 -6.84 4.34
C TYR A 309 -4.57 -7.89 5.38
N ASP A 310 -5.84 -7.97 5.76
CA ASP A 310 -6.42 -9.07 6.57
C ASP A 310 -7.95 -9.06 6.50
N PHE A 311 -8.62 -9.93 7.25
CA PHE A 311 -10.07 -10.05 7.26
C PHE A 311 -10.73 -9.48 8.52
N VAL A 312 -11.93 -8.92 8.37
CA VAL A 312 -12.73 -8.38 9.47
C VAL A 312 -14.22 -8.45 9.16
N PRO A 313 -15.07 -8.89 10.10
CA PRO A 313 -16.52 -8.70 10.02
C PRO A 313 -16.92 -7.23 9.96
N VAL A 314 -17.93 -6.90 9.17
CA VAL A 314 -18.45 -5.53 9.03
C VAL A 314 -19.94 -5.50 9.28
N LYS A 315 -20.40 -4.51 10.04
CA LYS A 315 -21.80 -4.12 10.17
C LYS A 315 -22.00 -2.70 9.64
N LEU A 316 -23.12 -2.47 8.97
CA LEU A 316 -23.54 -1.16 8.50
C LEU A 316 -24.96 -0.88 9.01
N ASN A 317 -25.14 0.22 9.75
CA ASN A 317 -26.42 0.60 10.35
C ASN A 317 -27.09 -0.56 11.11
N ASN A 318 -26.29 -1.24 11.95
CA ASN A 318 -26.68 -2.40 12.77
C ASN A 318 -27.02 -3.69 12.01
N ARG A 319 -26.73 -3.75 10.71
CA ARG A 319 -26.92 -4.96 9.89
C ARG A 319 -25.57 -5.57 9.54
N SER A 320 -25.40 -6.88 9.74
CA SER A 320 -24.21 -7.59 9.28
C SER A 320 -24.11 -7.59 7.75
N LEU A 321 -22.92 -7.30 7.24
CA LEU A 321 -22.52 -7.45 5.85
C LEU A 321 -21.53 -8.62 5.67
N GLY A 322 -21.33 -9.42 6.71
CA GLY A 322 -20.39 -10.53 6.73
C GLY A 322 -18.93 -10.08 6.83
N ILE A 323 -18.03 -10.92 6.33
CA ILE A 323 -16.58 -10.78 6.40
C ILE A 323 -16.06 -10.01 5.19
N TYR A 324 -15.29 -8.97 5.47
CA TYR A 324 -14.56 -8.18 4.48
C TYR A 324 -13.07 -8.46 4.57
N ALA A 325 -12.38 -8.27 3.46
CA ALA A 325 -10.96 -7.97 3.47
C ALA A 325 -10.78 -6.48 3.73
N TYR A 326 -9.89 -6.12 4.65
CA TYR A 326 -9.38 -4.76 4.77
C TYR A 326 -7.99 -4.66 4.19
N GLU A 327 -7.71 -3.54 3.53
CA GLU A 327 -6.41 -3.30 2.89
C GLU A 327 -5.99 -1.84 3.08
N GLU A 328 -4.77 -1.61 3.58
CA GLU A 328 -4.19 -0.29 3.77
C GLU A 328 -4.13 0.54 2.47
N HIS A 329 -4.34 1.85 2.58
CA HIS A 329 -4.19 2.76 1.45
C HIS A 329 -2.81 3.45 1.43
N PHE A 330 -2.41 4.02 0.29
CA PHE A 330 -1.09 4.61 0.06
C PHE A 330 -0.93 5.95 0.78
N VAL A 331 -0.61 5.86 2.06
CA VAL A 331 -0.33 6.98 2.96
C VAL A 331 1.04 6.76 3.62
N LYS A 332 1.61 7.80 4.23
CA LYS A 332 2.95 7.73 4.84
C LYS A 332 3.10 6.60 5.87
N GLN A 333 2.03 6.19 6.53
CA GLN A 333 2.03 5.10 7.51
C GLN A 333 2.41 3.73 6.91
N VAL A 334 2.15 3.50 5.60
CA VAL A 334 2.65 2.30 4.89
C VAL A 334 4.18 2.26 4.94
N LEU A 335 4.81 3.43 4.78
CA LEU A 335 6.26 3.60 4.72
C LEU A 335 6.87 3.54 6.12
N GLU A 336 6.39 4.39 7.03
CA GLU A 336 6.89 4.49 8.41
C GLU A 336 6.74 3.16 9.15
N GLY A 337 5.59 2.48 8.99
CA GLY A 337 5.34 1.16 9.59
C GLY A 337 6.17 0.02 8.99
N GLN A 338 6.87 0.27 7.88
CA GLN A 338 7.78 -0.66 7.22
C GLN A 338 9.20 -0.10 7.14
N LEU A 339 9.60 0.76 8.08
CA LEU A 339 10.97 1.26 8.23
C LEU A 339 11.47 2.12 7.05
N ARG A 340 10.58 2.88 6.41
CA ARG A 340 10.92 3.87 5.37
C ARG A 340 10.59 5.29 5.83
N ARG A 341 11.44 6.24 5.45
CA ARG A 341 11.18 7.68 5.66
C ARG A 341 9.97 8.14 4.83
N GLU A 342 9.31 9.20 5.29
CA GLU A 342 8.20 9.79 4.54
C GLU A 342 8.70 10.40 3.21
N ALA A 343 8.10 9.95 2.11
CA ALA A 343 8.27 10.54 0.79
C ALA A 343 7.08 10.18 -0.13
N PRO A 344 7.01 10.77 -1.34
CA PRO A 344 5.95 10.47 -2.30
C PRO A 344 5.88 8.99 -2.69
N ILE A 345 4.65 8.48 -2.74
CA ILE A 345 4.29 7.25 -3.44
C ILE A 345 3.68 7.67 -4.78
N ILE A 346 4.11 7.06 -5.88
CA ILE A 346 3.69 7.41 -7.24
C ILE A 346 3.16 6.18 -8.00
N SER A 347 2.36 6.46 -9.03
CA SER A 347 1.79 5.46 -9.94
C SER A 347 1.60 6.02 -11.34
N PHE A 348 1.45 5.12 -12.32
CA PHE A 348 0.87 5.49 -13.61
C PHE A 348 -0.64 5.68 -13.43
N SER A 349 -1.15 6.87 -13.80
CA SER A 349 -2.57 7.19 -13.74
C SER A 349 -3.40 6.29 -14.66
N GLU A 350 -4.52 5.82 -14.14
CA GLU A 350 -5.44 4.92 -14.84
C GLU A 350 -6.67 5.65 -15.38
N ASP A 351 -6.86 6.94 -15.06
CA ASP A 351 -8.00 7.76 -15.48
C ASP A 351 -8.35 7.59 -16.97
N ASP A 352 -7.36 7.68 -17.86
CA ASP A 352 -7.60 7.54 -19.31
C ASP A 352 -8.08 6.13 -19.69
N LEU A 353 -7.60 5.09 -18.99
CA LEU A 353 -8.04 3.70 -19.17
C LEU A 353 -9.51 3.55 -18.81
N TRP A 354 -9.90 4.05 -17.64
CA TRP A 354 -11.26 3.96 -17.16
C TRP A 354 -12.22 4.86 -17.95
N ASN A 355 -11.77 6.05 -18.37
CA ASN A 355 -12.51 6.92 -19.28
C ASN A 355 -12.82 6.23 -20.62
N ARG A 356 -11.84 5.54 -21.23
CA ARG A 356 -12.10 4.75 -22.45
C ARG A 356 -13.09 3.63 -22.22
N ARG A 357 -12.95 2.90 -21.11
CA ARG A 357 -13.86 1.79 -20.77
C ARG A 357 -15.29 2.26 -20.53
N SER A 358 -15.48 3.49 -20.06
CA SER A 358 -16.82 4.10 -19.96
C SER A 358 -17.52 4.31 -21.32
N ILE A 359 -16.75 4.35 -22.42
CA ILE A 359 -17.24 4.49 -23.79
C ILE A 359 -17.33 3.11 -24.48
N ASP A 360 -16.26 2.32 -24.37
CA ASP A 360 -16.13 0.97 -24.89
C ASP A 360 -15.48 0.05 -23.84
N LEU A 361 -16.30 -0.76 -23.19
CA LEU A 361 -15.90 -1.74 -22.18
C LEU A 361 -14.83 -2.73 -22.68
N LYS A 362 -14.70 -2.92 -24.00
CA LYS A 362 -13.71 -3.83 -24.62
C LYS A 362 -12.47 -3.11 -25.16
N SER A 363 -12.32 -1.82 -24.87
CA SER A 363 -11.17 -1.03 -25.30
C SER A 363 -9.85 -1.63 -24.81
N LYS A 364 -8.85 -1.66 -25.70
CA LYS A 364 -7.53 -2.26 -25.42
C LYS A 364 -6.66 -1.29 -24.64
N GLU A 365 -5.93 -1.82 -23.65
CA GLU A 365 -5.05 -1.04 -22.76
C GLU A 365 -3.76 -0.51 -23.44
N SER A 366 -3.43 -1.03 -24.63
CA SER A 366 -2.07 -1.06 -25.17
C SER A 366 -1.39 0.26 -25.49
N PHE A 367 -2.10 1.38 -25.34
CA PHE A 367 -1.62 2.70 -25.74
C PHE A 367 -1.61 3.70 -24.58
N ILE A 368 -2.40 3.43 -23.53
CA ILE A 368 -2.62 4.36 -22.44
C ILE A 368 -1.41 4.40 -21.51
N PHE A 369 -0.68 3.28 -21.39
CA PHE A 369 0.54 3.21 -20.58
C PHE A 369 1.55 4.33 -20.93
N ARG A 370 1.72 4.65 -22.22
CA ARG A 370 2.69 5.67 -22.66
C ARG A 370 2.21 7.10 -22.41
N SER A 371 0.92 7.38 -22.59
CA SER A 371 0.35 8.71 -22.34
C SER A 371 -0.06 8.94 -20.89
N SER A 372 -0.04 7.88 -20.07
CA SER A 372 -0.42 7.92 -18.67
C SER A 372 0.42 8.95 -17.90
N VAL A 373 -0.26 9.78 -17.12
CA VAL A 373 0.38 10.77 -16.25
C VAL A 373 0.91 10.06 -15.01
N ILE A 374 2.15 10.34 -14.60
CA ILE A 374 2.64 9.89 -13.30
C ILE A 374 2.01 10.77 -12.22
N LYS A 375 1.24 10.15 -11.33
CA LYS A 375 0.53 10.83 -10.24
C LYS A 375 1.05 10.42 -8.88
N PRO A 376 1.13 11.36 -7.92
CA PRO A 376 1.42 11.02 -6.54
C PRO A 376 0.14 10.74 -5.75
N PHE A 377 0.21 9.81 -4.81
CA PHE A 377 -0.82 9.65 -3.77
C PHE A 377 -0.79 10.84 -2.81
N GLN A 378 -1.94 11.19 -2.21
CA GLN A 378 -2.06 12.41 -1.40
C GLN A 378 -1.65 13.69 -2.15
N GLN A 379 -1.98 13.78 -3.45
CA GLN A 379 -1.61 14.89 -4.34
C GLN A 379 -1.78 16.30 -3.70
N ASN A 380 -2.91 16.55 -3.04
CA ASN A 380 -3.18 17.85 -2.40
C ASN A 380 -2.19 18.20 -1.28
N LYS A 381 -1.68 17.20 -0.55
CA LYS A 381 -0.64 17.39 0.47
C LYS A 381 0.69 17.66 -0.19
N ILE A 382 1.06 16.85 -1.17
CA ILE A 382 2.37 16.92 -1.84
C ILE A 382 2.54 18.26 -2.56
N ILE A 383 1.54 18.73 -3.32
CA ILE A 383 1.63 20.02 -4.03
C ILE A 383 1.80 21.21 -3.07
N LYS A 384 1.27 21.12 -1.84
CA LYS A 384 1.35 22.20 -0.84
C LYS A 384 2.64 22.19 -0.01
N ASN A 385 3.39 21.08 -0.01
CA ASN A 385 4.61 20.92 0.76
C ASN A 385 5.81 20.94 -0.20
N ASP A 386 6.64 21.97 -0.11
CA ASP A 386 7.75 22.22 -1.04
C ASP A 386 8.73 21.04 -1.12
N ALA A 387 9.18 20.51 0.02
CA ALA A 387 10.08 19.37 0.07
C ALA A 387 9.47 18.10 -0.55
N LEU A 388 8.21 17.77 -0.22
CA LEU A 388 7.53 16.61 -0.82
C LEU A 388 7.24 16.82 -2.31
N TYR A 389 6.92 18.04 -2.72
CA TYR A 389 6.70 18.40 -4.12
C TYR A 389 7.95 18.14 -4.95
N HIS A 390 9.11 18.64 -4.51
CA HIS A 390 10.37 18.43 -5.23
C HIS A 390 10.81 16.97 -5.27
N LYS A 391 10.64 16.22 -4.17
CA LYS A 391 10.82 14.76 -4.15
C LYS A 391 9.92 14.06 -5.18
N PHE A 392 8.67 14.51 -5.34
CA PHE A 392 7.75 13.97 -6.33
C PHE A 392 8.22 14.26 -7.76
N ILE A 393 8.73 15.46 -8.04
CA ILE A 393 9.27 15.79 -9.37
C ILE A 393 10.45 14.87 -9.73
N ILE A 394 11.35 14.61 -8.78
CA ILE A 394 12.47 13.67 -9.00
C ILE A 394 11.92 12.25 -9.26
N ALA A 395 11.00 11.78 -8.42
CA ALA A 395 10.37 10.47 -8.57
C ALA A 395 9.67 10.29 -9.94
N GLN A 396 9.00 11.33 -10.40
CA GLN A 396 8.35 11.36 -11.70
C GLN A 396 9.36 11.30 -12.86
N ASN A 397 10.44 12.08 -12.80
CA ASN A 397 11.51 12.04 -13.81
C ASN A 397 12.10 10.64 -13.92
N LEU A 398 12.43 10.04 -12.77
CA LEU A 398 12.95 8.67 -12.67
C LEU A 398 12.05 7.65 -13.38
N LEU A 399 10.76 7.64 -13.05
CA LEU A 399 9.82 6.67 -13.61
C LEU A 399 9.52 6.93 -15.10
N ASP A 400 9.40 8.20 -15.53
CA ASP A 400 9.16 8.53 -16.95
C ASP A 400 10.37 8.17 -17.82
N SER A 401 11.58 8.49 -17.37
CA SER A 401 12.79 8.18 -18.11
C SER A 401 13.07 6.68 -18.18
N PHE A 402 12.63 5.89 -17.20
CA PHE A 402 12.62 4.43 -17.35
C PHE A 402 11.59 3.95 -18.38
N ARG A 403 10.37 4.52 -18.37
CA ARG A 403 9.30 4.20 -19.33
C ARG A 403 9.73 4.48 -20.77
N GLU A 404 10.30 5.65 -21.04
CA GLU A 404 10.87 6.00 -22.35
C GLU A 404 12.21 5.30 -22.62
N GLY A 405 12.79 4.72 -21.56
CA GLY A 405 14.07 4.01 -21.47
C GLY A 405 15.25 4.83 -21.94
N GLU A 406 15.26 6.07 -21.46
CA GLU A 406 16.38 7.01 -21.43
C GLU A 406 17.35 6.65 -20.29
N LEU A 407 16.84 6.05 -19.20
CA LEU A 407 17.61 5.52 -18.08
C LEU A 407 17.39 4.01 -17.93
N SER A 408 18.43 3.31 -17.48
CA SER A 408 18.40 1.89 -17.15
C SER A 408 17.68 1.61 -15.83
N ALA A 409 17.39 0.34 -15.53
CA ALA A 409 16.74 -0.04 -14.28
C ALA A 409 17.59 0.32 -13.05
N SER A 410 18.91 0.17 -13.14
CA SER A 410 19.88 0.41 -12.07
C SER A 410 20.12 1.88 -11.76
N GLU A 411 19.85 2.77 -12.71
CA GLU A 411 19.85 4.22 -12.52
C GLU A 411 18.56 4.74 -11.86
N VAL A 412 17.46 3.97 -11.94
CA VAL A 412 16.13 4.41 -11.54
C VAL A 412 15.64 3.76 -10.24
N PHE A 413 15.84 2.45 -10.13
CA PHE A 413 15.29 1.65 -9.04
C PHE A 413 16.38 1.18 -8.09
N ASP A 414 15.97 0.87 -6.86
CA ASP A 414 16.68 -0.12 -6.08
C ASP A 414 16.52 -1.49 -6.75
N VAL A 415 17.59 -1.95 -7.39
CA VAL A 415 17.58 -3.14 -8.24
C VAL A 415 17.31 -4.40 -7.42
N LYS A 416 17.85 -4.50 -6.20
CA LYS A 416 17.66 -5.69 -5.36
C LYS A 416 16.22 -5.80 -4.93
N GLN A 417 15.62 -4.69 -4.51
CA GLN A 417 14.22 -4.64 -4.10
C GLN A 417 13.29 -4.91 -5.29
N LEU A 418 13.57 -4.32 -6.46
CA LEU A 418 12.78 -4.55 -7.67
C LEU A 418 12.87 -5.99 -8.17
N ALA A 419 14.07 -6.57 -8.21
CA ALA A 419 14.30 -7.95 -8.62
C ALA A 419 13.61 -8.94 -7.68
N LYS A 420 13.71 -8.72 -6.37
CA LYS A 420 13.06 -9.54 -5.35
C LYS A 420 11.53 -9.45 -5.45
N PHE A 421 10.99 -8.24 -5.68
CA PHE A 421 9.56 -8.02 -5.91
C PHE A 421 9.02 -8.87 -7.07
N PHE A 422 9.63 -8.78 -8.26
CA PHE A 422 9.17 -9.56 -9.42
C PHE A 422 9.46 -11.07 -9.29
N ALA A 423 10.52 -11.46 -8.58
CA ALA A 423 10.80 -12.86 -8.31
C ALA A 423 9.71 -13.48 -7.43
N LEU A 424 9.28 -12.79 -6.36
CA LEU A 424 8.17 -13.21 -5.52
C LEU A 424 6.85 -13.26 -6.29
N GLN A 425 6.54 -12.25 -7.11
CA GLN A 425 5.34 -12.29 -7.95
C GLN A 425 5.34 -13.50 -8.90
N THR A 426 6.50 -13.82 -9.49
CA THR A 426 6.66 -14.95 -10.41
C THR A 426 6.44 -16.28 -9.71
N VAL A 427 7.11 -16.53 -8.57
CA VAL A 427 7.05 -17.84 -7.89
C VAL A 427 5.71 -18.11 -7.19
N PHE A 428 4.98 -17.07 -6.78
CA PHE A 428 3.63 -17.20 -6.20
C PHE A 428 2.50 -16.99 -7.21
N GLY A 429 2.80 -16.68 -8.47
CA GLY A 429 1.78 -16.47 -9.51
C GLY A 429 0.93 -15.22 -9.30
N ALA A 430 1.46 -14.22 -8.58
CA ALA A 430 0.81 -12.95 -8.25
C ALA A 430 0.95 -11.92 -9.40
N TYR A 431 0.55 -12.31 -10.61
CA TYR A 431 0.76 -11.52 -11.82
C TYR A 431 -0.16 -10.29 -11.94
N HIS A 432 -1.28 -10.25 -11.21
CA HIS A 432 -2.18 -9.10 -11.27
C HIS A 432 -1.47 -7.85 -10.74
N GLY A 433 -0.68 -7.97 -9.67
CA GLY A 433 0.13 -6.87 -9.14
C GLY A 433 1.28 -6.44 -10.05
N ALA A 434 1.52 -7.15 -11.16
CA ALA A 434 2.56 -6.85 -12.15
C ALA A 434 2.00 -6.08 -13.36
N VAL A 435 0.68 -5.98 -13.54
CA VAL A 435 0.15 -5.18 -14.65
C VAL A 435 0.49 -3.70 -14.45
N TRP A 436 0.75 -2.97 -15.53
CA TRP A 436 1.34 -1.61 -15.47
C TRP A 436 0.55 -0.64 -14.59
N HIS A 437 -0.77 -0.79 -14.55
CA HIS A 437 -1.67 0.04 -13.77
C HIS A 437 -1.68 -0.34 -12.28
N ASN A 438 -1.25 -1.54 -11.88
CA ASN A 438 -1.12 -1.92 -10.47
C ASN A 438 0.26 -1.63 -9.88
N LEU A 439 1.23 -1.22 -10.71
CA LEU A 439 2.57 -0.84 -10.22
C LEU A 439 2.51 0.44 -9.38
N ARG A 440 3.12 0.38 -8.20
CA ARG A 440 3.22 1.47 -7.23
C ARG A 440 4.68 1.60 -6.81
N PHE A 441 5.18 2.82 -6.73
CA PHE A 441 6.57 3.07 -6.37
C PHE A 441 6.70 4.10 -5.26
N TYR A 442 7.47 3.78 -4.25
CA TYR A 442 7.96 4.72 -3.24
C TYR A 442 9.25 5.37 -3.74
N TYR A 443 9.37 6.69 -3.61
CA TYR A 443 10.64 7.38 -3.80
C TYR A 443 11.45 7.36 -2.52
N ASN A 444 12.54 6.60 -2.48
CA ASN A 444 13.45 6.61 -1.37
C ASN A 444 14.31 7.89 -1.41
N PRO A 445 14.11 8.83 -0.46
CA PRO A 445 14.81 10.11 -0.49
C PRO A 445 16.28 9.98 -0.07
N VAL A 446 16.67 8.85 0.54
CA VAL A 446 18.05 8.63 0.96
C VAL A 446 18.90 8.15 -0.21
N THR A 447 18.40 7.19 -0.98
CA THR A 447 19.08 6.66 -2.15
C THR A 447 18.78 7.43 -3.44
N CYS A 448 17.76 8.30 -3.45
CA CYS A 448 17.27 8.97 -4.65
C CYS A 448 16.88 7.97 -5.76
N LYS A 449 16.23 6.87 -5.36
CA LYS A 449 15.77 5.77 -6.23
C LYS A 449 14.35 5.36 -5.91
N LEU A 450 13.74 4.59 -6.80
CA LEU A 450 12.40 4.04 -6.62
C LEU A 450 12.44 2.61 -6.05
N GLU A 451 11.55 2.32 -5.10
CA GLU A 451 11.26 0.96 -4.60
C GLU A 451 9.82 0.56 -4.96
N PRO A 452 9.55 -0.71 -5.32
CA PRO A 452 8.20 -1.17 -5.58
C PRO A 452 7.39 -1.31 -4.29
N ILE A 453 6.07 -1.14 -4.39
CA ILE A 453 5.10 -1.48 -3.34
C ILE A 453 4.15 -2.53 -3.90
N ALA A 454 4.05 -3.68 -3.22
CA ALA A 454 3.09 -4.72 -3.53
C ALA A 454 1.67 -4.32 -3.14
N TYR A 455 0.76 -4.53 -4.09
CA TYR A 455 -0.64 -4.17 -4.03
C TYR A 455 -1.38 -4.97 -5.10
N ASP A 456 -2.60 -5.43 -4.79
CA ASP A 456 -3.54 -5.98 -5.77
C ASP A 456 -2.94 -7.15 -6.56
N CYS A 457 -2.42 -8.14 -5.83
CA CYS A 457 -1.57 -9.21 -6.34
C CYS A 457 -2.35 -10.30 -7.07
N TYR A 458 -3.59 -10.56 -6.66
CA TYR A 458 -4.52 -11.51 -7.28
C TYR A 458 -5.87 -10.88 -7.60
N ALA A 459 -6.57 -11.43 -8.59
CA ALA A 459 -8.00 -11.21 -8.78
C ALA A 459 -8.80 -12.37 -8.19
N ASN A 460 -10.10 -12.47 -8.48
CA ASN A 460 -10.97 -13.56 -8.02
C ASN A 460 -10.66 -14.96 -8.60
N TYR A 461 -9.67 -15.08 -9.50
CA TYR A 461 -9.33 -16.32 -10.21
C TYR A 461 -8.09 -17.06 -9.68
N GLY A 462 -7.47 -16.61 -8.59
CA GLY A 462 -6.20 -17.18 -8.12
C GLY A 462 -5.06 -16.89 -9.10
N ILE A 463 -4.27 -17.91 -9.46
CA ILE A 463 -3.14 -17.75 -10.39
C ILE A 463 -3.67 -17.57 -11.81
N PHE A 464 -3.56 -16.33 -12.32
CA PHE A 464 -3.88 -16.00 -13.71
C PHE A 464 -2.76 -15.17 -14.30
N THR A 465 -2.27 -15.51 -15.50
CA THR A 465 -1.02 -14.91 -16.00
C THR A 465 -1.16 -13.51 -16.58
N TRP A 466 -2.36 -12.97 -16.79
CA TRP A 466 -2.57 -11.60 -17.31
C TRP A 466 -1.75 -11.24 -18.58
N GLY A 467 -1.51 -12.22 -19.45
CA GLY A 467 -0.71 -12.04 -20.67
C GLY A 467 0.80 -12.18 -20.48
N PHE A 468 1.26 -12.46 -19.26
CA PHE A 468 2.60 -12.97 -18.99
C PHE A 468 2.69 -14.47 -19.30
N THR A 469 3.93 -14.95 -19.42
CA THR A 469 4.28 -16.38 -19.31
C THR A 469 4.47 -16.74 -17.83
N ASN A 470 4.79 -18.00 -17.54
CA ASN A 470 5.01 -18.44 -16.16
C ASN A 470 6.15 -17.65 -15.48
N ILE A 471 7.20 -17.27 -16.22
CA ILE A 471 8.25 -16.39 -15.71
C ILE A 471 8.02 -14.98 -16.25
N ILE A 472 7.83 -13.98 -15.36
CA ILE A 472 7.70 -12.58 -15.77
C ILE A 472 8.96 -12.19 -16.56
N GLY A 473 8.75 -11.69 -17.78
CA GLY A 473 9.82 -11.32 -18.71
C GLY A 473 10.29 -12.43 -19.66
N ASN A 474 9.80 -13.67 -19.52
CA ASN A 474 10.11 -14.73 -20.48
C ASN A 474 9.31 -14.54 -21.79
N PHE A 475 9.88 -13.74 -22.71
CA PHE A 475 9.24 -13.40 -23.97
C PHE A 475 9.63 -14.35 -25.11
N SER A 476 8.64 -14.74 -25.92
CA SER A 476 8.93 -15.30 -27.24
C SER A 476 9.34 -14.17 -28.20
N ILE A 477 10.64 -14.05 -28.47
CA ILE A 477 11.18 -13.00 -29.35
C ILE A 477 10.58 -13.10 -30.76
N ASN A 478 10.32 -14.32 -31.25
CA ASN A 478 9.86 -14.60 -32.61
C ASN A 478 8.34 -14.57 -32.82
N LYS A 479 7.52 -14.41 -31.78
CA LYS A 479 6.05 -14.29 -31.92
C LYS A 479 5.65 -12.82 -32.02
N SER A 480 4.83 -12.50 -33.02
CA SER A 480 4.21 -11.19 -33.23
C SER A 480 3.11 -10.86 -32.20
N SER A 481 2.70 -11.84 -31.38
CA SER A 481 1.54 -11.78 -30.48
C SER A 481 1.85 -11.43 -29.03
N THR A 482 3.06 -10.98 -28.69
CA THR A 482 3.36 -10.52 -27.32
C THR A 482 2.54 -9.26 -27.03
N HIS A 483 1.67 -9.31 -26.01
CA HIS A 483 0.82 -8.19 -25.60
C HIS A 483 1.70 -6.94 -25.39
N PRO A 484 1.65 -5.91 -26.27
CA PRO A 484 2.69 -4.89 -26.34
C PRO A 484 2.85 -4.04 -25.06
N VAL A 485 1.80 -3.98 -24.25
CA VAL A 485 1.64 -3.07 -23.10
C VAL A 485 2.65 -3.38 -22.00
N HIS A 486 2.68 -4.65 -21.58
CA HIS A 486 3.61 -5.11 -20.55
C HIS A 486 5.02 -5.25 -21.15
N ALA A 487 5.11 -5.75 -22.38
CA ALA A 487 6.39 -6.11 -23.00
C ALA A 487 7.42 -4.98 -22.94
N SER A 488 7.05 -3.72 -23.23
CA SER A 488 8.03 -2.62 -23.22
C SER A 488 8.69 -2.38 -21.86
N PHE A 489 7.91 -2.27 -20.78
CA PHE A 489 8.42 -2.04 -19.43
C PHE A 489 9.34 -3.19 -18.97
N TYR A 490 8.90 -4.43 -19.15
CA TYR A 490 9.66 -5.61 -18.72
C TYR A 490 10.87 -5.91 -19.59
N MET A 491 10.81 -5.65 -20.89
CA MET A 491 11.99 -5.75 -21.75
C MET A 491 13.02 -4.68 -21.38
N ASN A 492 12.60 -3.47 -20.98
CA ASN A 492 13.52 -2.46 -20.43
C ASN A 492 14.24 -2.98 -19.18
N LEU A 493 13.53 -3.65 -18.27
CA LEU A 493 14.15 -4.27 -17.09
C LEU A 493 15.20 -5.30 -17.48
N LEU A 494 14.85 -6.19 -18.41
CA LEU A 494 15.75 -7.27 -18.84
C LEU A 494 16.97 -6.79 -19.64
N ASN A 495 16.91 -5.60 -20.23
CA ASN A 495 18.07 -5.00 -20.91
C ASN A 495 19.16 -4.57 -19.91
N ASP A 496 18.84 -4.37 -18.63
CA ASP A 496 19.80 -4.05 -17.59
C ASP A 496 20.39 -5.34 -16.97
N THR A 497 21.71 -5.51 -17.08
CA THR A 497 22.40 -6.71 -16.57
C THR A 497 22.42 -6.78 -15.04
N CYS A 498 22.46 -5.64 -14.35
CA CYS A 498 22.36 -5.58 -12.89
C CYS A 498 21.03 -6.16 -12.42
N PHE A 499 19.93 -5.75 -13.06
CA PHE A 499 18.60 -6.30 -12.77
C PHE A 499 18.50 -7.79 -13.10
N THR A 500 18.92 -8.22 -14.29
CA THR A 500 18.77 -9.63 -14.67
C THR A 500 19.55 -10.57 -13.76
N ASN A 501 20.73 -10.16 -13.29
CA ASN A 501 21.55 -10.99 -12.40
C ASN A 501 20.87 -11.19 -11.04
N GLU A 502 20.38 -10.11 -10.42
CA GLU A 502 19.64 -10.17 -9.16
C GLU A 502 18.34 -10.98 -9.31
N TYR A 503 17.56 -10.72 -10.36
CA TYR A 503 16.28 -11.39 -10.60
C TYR A 503 16.43 -12.90 -10.79
N ILE A 504 17.38 -13.34 -11.63
CA ILE A 504 17.68 -14.76 -11.82
C ILE A 504 18.24 -15.37 -10.52
N GLY A 505 19.08 -14.63 -9.80
CA GLY A 505 19.63 -15.06 -8.51
C GLY A 505 18.52 -15.38 -7.50
N PHE A 506 17.56 -14.48 -7.33
CA PHE A 506 16.41 -14.71 -6.45
C PHE A 506 15.53 -15.86 -6.93
N LEU A 507 15.21 -15.96 -8.22
CA LEU A 507 14.42 -17.08 -8.74
C LEU A 507 15.09 -18.44 -8.46
N LYS A 508 16.40 -18.55 -8.71
CA LYS A 508 17.17 -19.78 -8.44
C LYS A 508 17.14 -20.13 -6.95
N ASN A 509 17.44 -19.15 -6.10
CA ASN A 509 17.40 -19.34 -4.65
C ASN A 509 16.01 -19.77 -4.16
N TYR A 510 14.94 -19.13 -4.66
CA TYR A 510 13.57 -19.44 -4.27
C TYR A 510 13.09 -20.81 -4.71
N VAL A 511 13.51 -21.28 -5.88
CA VAL A 511 13.27 -22.66 -6.32
C VAL A 511 14.07 -23.64 -5.47
N GLU A 512 15.35 -23.35 -5.19
CA GLU A 512 16.23 -24.23 -4.41
C GLU A 512 15.73 -24.46 -2.97
N VAL A 513 15.29 -23.40 -2.30
CA VAL A 513 14.82 -23.48 -0.90
C VAL A 513 13.35 -23.89 -0.75
N ASP A 514 12.65 -24.14 -1.86
CA ASP A 514 11.19 -24.27 -1.91
C ASP A 514 10.49 -23.16 -1.12
N ILE A 515 10.59 -21.93 -1.65
CA ILE A 515 10.08 -20.73 -0.98
C ILE A 515 8.59 -20.84 -0.65
N THR A 516 7.83 -21.56 -1.46
CA THR A 516 6.40 -21.80 -1.27
C THR A 516 6.18 -22.65 -0.03
N GLN A 517 6.82 -23.83 0.07
CA GLN A 517 6.68 -24.68 1.24
C GLN A 517 7.17 -23.98 2.51
N LYS A 518 8.29 -23.26 2.44
CA LYS A 518 8.82 -22.47 3.57
C LYS A 518 7.77 -21.53 4.17
N TYR A 519 7.01 -20.81 3.33
CA TYR A 519 6.01 -19.86 3.82
C TYR A 519 4.67 -20.50 4.19
N LEU A 520 4.28 -21.59 3.53
CA LEU A 520 3.14 -22.41 3.95
C LEU A 520 3.37 -22.99 5.36
N ASP A 521 4.59 -23.45 5.65
CA ASP A 521 4.96 -23.94 6.97
C ASP A 521 4.99 -22.81 8.00
N LYS A 522 5.59 -21.66 7.65
CA LYS A 522 5.68 -20.49 8.54
C LYS A 522 4.30 -19.98 8.95
N TYR A 523 3.36 -19.91 8.02
CA TYR A 523 2.03 -19.29 8.21
C TYR A 523 0.89 -20.29 8.36
N GLY A 524 1.18 -21.58 8.51
CA GLY A 524 0.16 -22.63 8.49
C GLY A 524 -0.91 -22.48 9.59
N ASN A 525 -0.55 -21.95 10.77
CA ASN A 525 -1.53 -21.67 11.83
C ASN A 525 -2.43 -20.50 11.45
N GLU A 526 -1.84 -19.39 11.03
CA GLU A 526 -2.52 -18.16 10.62
C GLU A 526 -3.44 -18.37 9.41
N ILE A 527 -3.06 -19.25 8.48
CA ILE A 527 -3.89 -19.69 7.35
C ILE A 527 -5.13 -20.43 7.88
N ARG A 528 -4.96 -21.40 8.79
CA ARG A 528 -6.08 -22.16 9.37
C ARG A 528 -7.06 -21.28 10.14
N GLU A 529 -6.55 -20.31 10.90
CA GLU A 529 -7.39 -19.34 11.63
C GLU A 529 -8.25 -18.51 10.68
N ARG A 530 -7.65 -17.99 9.60
CA ARG A 530 -8.36 -17.19 8.59
C ARG A 530 -9.32 -18.02 7.77
N GLU A 531 -8.95 -19.25 7.43
CA GLU A 531 -9.84 -20.18 6.75
C GLU A 531 -11.06 -20.50 7.63
N SER A 532 -10.84 -20.71 8.93
CA SER A 532 -11.93 -20.92 9.89
C SER A 532 -12.85 -19.70 9.97
N LEU A 533 -12.29 -18.48 10.04
CA LEU A 533 -13.07 -17.25 10.00
C LEU A 533 -13.89 -17.16 8.70
N LEU A 534 -13.24 -17.28 7.55
CA LEU A 534 -13.87 -17.16 6.23
C LEU A 534 -14.99 -18.19 6.03
N LYS A 535 -14.84 -19.40 6.56
CA LYS A 535 -15.86 -20.46 6.51
C LYS A 535 -17.17 -20.11 7.22
N HIS A 536 -17.21 -19.11 8.10
CA HIS A 536 -18.48 -18.63 8.67
C HIS A 536 -19.41 -18.06 7.58
N GLU A 537 -18.87 -17.45 6.52
CA GLU A 537 -19.65 -16.92 5.40
C GLU A 537 -19.48 -17.77 4.13
N PHE A 538 -18.24 -18.09 3.78
CA PHE A 538 -17.88 -18.82 2.58
C PHE A 538 -17.73 -20.31 2.90
N LEU A 539 -18.86 -20.98 3.15
CA LEU A 539 -18.91 -22.38 3.61
C LEU A 539 -18.12 -23.37 2.73
N ASN A 540 -18.00 -23.06 1.44
CA ASN A 540 -17.28 -23.88 0.45
C ASN A 540 -15.79 -23.52 0.32
N TYR A 541 -15.35 -22.44 0.95
CA TYR A 541 -13.98 -21.99 0.83
C TYR A 541 -13.03 -22.96 1.53
N LYS A 542 -11.99 -23.33 0.81
CA LYS A 542 -10.83 -24.06 1.31
C LYS A 542 -9.60 -23.44 0.66
N PHE A 543 -8.58 -23.19 1.47
CA PHE A 543 -7.28 -22.79 0.93
C PHE A 543 -6.66 -23.97 0.16
N ASP A 544 -6.19 -23.71 -1.06
CA ASP A 544 -5.55 -24.71 -1.93
C ASP A 544 -4.06 -24.41 -2.07
N ASP A 545 -3.26 -25.06 -1.23
CA ASP A 545 -1.80 -24.98 -1.25
C ASP A 545 -1.18 -25.66 -2.49
N SER A 546 -1.89 -26.62 -3.08
CA SER A 546 -1.39 -27.39 -4.22
C SER A 546 -1.23 -26.53 -5.48
N GLU A 547 -2.06 -25.51 -5.66
CA GLU A 547 -1.94 -24.55 -6.77
C GLU A 547 -0.60 -23.81 -6.73
N LEU A 548 -0.20 -23.31 -5.55
CA LEU A 548 1.07 -22.60 -5.35
C LEU A 548 2.28 -23.53 -5.52
N ILE A 549 2.21 -24.75 -4.99
CA ILE A 549 3.29 -25.75 -5.11
C ILE A 549 3.48 -26.17 -6.57
N ASN A 550 2.40 -26.49 -7.27
CA ASN A 550 2.45 -26.86 -8.69
C ASN A 550 2.97 -25.71 -9.54
N HIS A 551 2.62 -24.46 -9.21
CA HIS A 551 3.12 -23.29 -9.92
C HIS A 551 4.63 -23.13 -9.77
N LEU A 552 5.19 -23.27 -8.56
CA LEU A 552 6.65 -23.24 -8.34
C LEU A 552 7.38 -24.33 -9.15
N GLN A 553 6.79 -25.52 -9.30
CA GLN A 553 7.36 -26.58 -10.13
C GLN A 553 7.41 -26.20 -11.61
N LEU A 554 6.41 -25.49 -12.14
CA LEU A 554 6.45 -24.96 -13.52
C LEU A 554 7.58 -23.95 -13.70
N ILE A 555 7.78 -23.04 -12.73
CA ILE A 555 8.91 -22.09 -12.74
C ILE A 555 10.23 -22.84 -12.77
N SER A 556 10.40 -23.85 -11.91
CA SER A 556 11.61 -24.66 -11.85
C SER A 556 11.95 -25.33 -13.19
N GLN A 557 10.95 -25.76 -13.96
CA GLN A 557 11.14 -26.40 -15.26
C GLN A 557 11.59 -25.44 -16.36
N GLU A 558 11.19 -24.17 -16.28
CA GLU A 558 11.50 -23.15 -17.30
C GLU A 558 12.75 -22.31 -16.97
N LEU A 559 13.15 -22.26 -15.69
CA LEU A 559 14.14 -21.31 -15.18
C LEU A 559 15.51 -21.41 -15.85
N ASP A 560 16.04 -22.62 -16.03
CA ASP A 560 17.36 -22.80 -16.66
C ASP A 560 17.36 -22.33 -18.11
N THR A 561 16.28 -22.62 -18.85
CA THR A 561 16.15 -22.16 -20.24
C THR A 561 16.06 -20.64 -20.30
N PHE A 562 15.27 -20.02 -19.43
CA PHE A 562 15.16 -18.56 -19.33
C PHE A 562 16.50 -17.90 -18.97
N SER A 563 17.19 -18.43 -17.94
CA SER A 563 18.51 -17.97 -17.52
C SER A 563 19.55 -18.09 -18.63
N ASN A 564 19.57 -19.22 -19.35
CA ASN A 564 20.52 -19.45 -20.43
C ASN A 564 20.27 -18.49 -21.59
N ASN A 565 19.02 -18.24 -21.98
CA ASN A 565 18.69 -17.29 -23.03
C ASN A 565 19.22 -15.88 -22.72
N LEU A 566 19.03 -15.40 -21.48
CA LEU A 566 19.49 -14.06 -21.08
C LEU A 566 21.02 -13.91 -21.01
N SER A 567 21.76 -15.03 -20.95
CA SER A 567 23.23 -15.04 -21.00
C SER A 567 23.79 -14.96 -22.43
N ILE A 568 22.97 -15.22 -23.45
CA ILE A 568 23.38 -15.22 -24.86
C ILE A 568 23.34 -13.79 -25.41
N SER A 569 24.47 -13.27 -25.90
CA SER A 569 24.57 -11.90 -26.43
C SER A 569 23.59 -11.61 -27.57
N THR A 570 23.45 -12.52 -28.53
CA THR A 570 22.53 -12.35 -29.67
C THR A 570 21.05 -12.30 -29.25
N TYR A 571 20.68 -12.98 -28.16
CA TYR A 571 19.35 -12.88 -27.57
C TYR A 571 19.13 -11.50 -26.96
N ARG A 572 20.12 -10.98 -26.21
CA ARG A 572 20.06 -9.63 -25.63
C ARG A 572 20.00 -8.54 -26.71
N ASP A 573 20.77 -8.67 -27.77
CA ASP A 573 20.71 -7.72 -28.91
C ASP A 573 19.32 -7.72 -29.55
N SER A 574 18.74 -8.91 -29.74
CA SER A 574 17.38 -9.06 -30.27
C SER A 574 16.32 -8.46 -29.34
N LEU A 575 16.48 -8.63 -28.03
CA LEU A 575 15.63 -8.04 -27.01
C LEU A 575 15.70 -6.51 -27.04
N TYR A 576 16.91 -5.95 -27.11
CA TYR A 576 17.15 -4.51 -27.21
C TYR A 576 16.50 -3.91 -28.46
N GLU A 577 16.73 -4.51 -29.63
CA GLU A 577 16.12 -4.04 -30.88
C GLU A 577 14.59 -4.16 -30.87
N LYS A 578 14.03 -5.24 -30.31
CA LYS A 578 12.58 -5.39 -30.14
C LYS A 578 12.00 -4.33 -29.19
N THR A 579 12.71 -4.04 -28.10
CA THR A 579 12.35 -2.98 -27.15
C THR A 579 12.26 -1.63 -27.85
N LYS A 580 13.34 -1.25 -28.57
CA LYS A 580 13.41 -0.02 -29.35
C LYS A 580 12.31 0.05 -30.39
N PHE A 581 12.07 -1.04 -31.11
CA PHE A 581 10.99 -1.15 -32.09
C PHE A 581 9.62 -0.87 -31.46
N ILE A 582 9.28 -1.52 -30.33
CA ILE A 582 8.00 -1.32 -29.62
C ILE A 582 7.85 0.14 -29.17
N ARG A 583 8.91 0.79 -28.68
CA ARG A 583 8.85 2.22 -28.31
C ARG A 583 8.65 3.13 -29.52
N THR A 584 9.17 2.76 -30.68
CA THR A 584 8.96 3.55 -31.91
C THR A 584 7.63 3.27 -32.59
N GLN A 585 7.02 2.10 -32.36
CA GLN A 585 5.73 1.72 -32.94
C GLN A 585 4.59 2.16 -32.04
N THR A 586 3.63 2.85 -32.62
CA THR A 586 2.42 3.26 -31.93
C THR A 586 1.26 3.10 -32.90
N ASN A 587 0.59 1.95 -32.80
CA ASN A 587 -0.67 1.72 -33.47
C ASN A 587 -1.77 2.45 -32.70
N TYR A 588 -1.79 3.78 -32.77
CA TYR A 588 -2.81 4.60 -32.10
C TYR A 588 -4.20 4.13 -32.46
N ASP A 589 -5.13 4.28 -31.52
CA ASP A 589 -6.53 4.05 -31.82
C ASP A 589 -7.08 5.29 -32.51
N ASP A 590 -7.35 5.17 -33.82
CA ASP A 590 -7.85 6.24 -34.68
C ASP A 590 -9.30 6.65 -34.34
N ASN A 591 -9.94 6.04 -33.33
CA ASN A 591 -11.21 6.52 -32.82
C ASN A 591 -11.03 7.93 -32.23
N LYS A 592 -11.62 8.92 -32.90
CA LYS A 592 -11.61 10.33 -32.51
C LYS A 592 -11.98 10.57 -31.05
N GLN A 593 -12.84 9.76 -30.44
CA GLN A 593 -13.24 9.92 -29.04
C GLN A 593 -12.07 9.75 -28.06
N TYR A 594 -11.03 9.02 -28.45
CA TYR A 594 -9.87 8.69 -27.61
C TYR A 594 -8.68 9.64 -27.80
N PHE A 595 -8.77 10.58 -28.77
CA PHE A 595 -7.67 11.49 -29.06
C PHE A 595 -7.27 12.33 -27.83
N ASN A 596 -8.24 12.63 -26.95
CA ASN A 596 -7.99 13.40 -25.74
C ASN A 596 -7.01 12.73 -24.76
N ASP A 597 -6.92 11.41 -24.79
CA ASP A 597 -6.06 10.64 -23.89
C ASP A 597 -4.57 10.79 -24.25
N TYR A 598 -4.28 11.20 -25.49
CA TYR A 598 -2.93 11.33 -26.01
C TYR A 598 -2.31 12.71 -25.78
N VAL A 599 -3.09 13.72 -25.36
CA VAL A 599 -2.63 15.10 -25.21
C VAL A 599 -2.68 15.54 -23.76
N LYS A 600 -1.51 15.84 -23.18
CA LYS A 600 -1.36 16.28 -21.79
C LYS A 600 -0.70 17.66 -21.74
N PHE A 601 -1.24 18.54 -20.90
CA PHE A 601 -0.73 19.88 -20.67
C PHE A 601 -0.22 20.01 -19.24
N TYR A 602 1.04 20.43 -19.07
CA TYR A 602 1.73 20.55 -17.79
C TYR A 602 2.09 22.00 -17.53
N LYS A 603 1.95 22.43 -16.28
CA LYS A 603 2.38 23.74 -15.81
C LYS A 603 3.86 23.69 -15.44
N ASN A 604 4.73 24.30 -16.23
CA ASN A 604 6.18 24.24 -16.02
C ASN A 604 6.72 25.36 -15.14
N LYS A 605 6.40 26.61 -15.50
CA LYS A 605 6.90 27.84 -14.88
C LYS A 605 5.79 28.89 -14.88
N PRO A 606 5.95 30.00 -14.15
CA PRO A 606 5.14 31.18 -14.42
C PRO A 606 5.19 31.49 -15.91
N GLU A 607 4.02 31.53 -16.56
CA GLU A 607 3.86 31.87 -17.98
C GLU A 607 4.36 30.83 -19.01
N GLN A 608 4.52 29.56 -18.61
CA GLN A 608 4.91 28.49 -19.53
C GLN A 608 4.15 27.19 -19.26
N ILE A 609 3.68 26.55 -20.33
CA ILE A 609 3.19 25.17 -20.31
C ILE A 609 4.06 24.25 -21.15
N SER A 610 4.16 22.98 -20.76
CA SER A 610 4.56 21.92 -21.70
C SER A 610 3.32 21.23 -22.25
N VAL A 611 3.37 20.87 -23.51
CA VAL A 611 2.42 19.97 -24.16
C VAL A 611 3.15 18.68 -24.49
N SER A 612 2.63 17.56 -24.00
CA SER A 612 3.08 16.22 -24.37
C SER A 612 2.01 15.57 -25.23
N ILE A 613 2.36 15.14 -26.43
CA ILE A 613 1.45 14.52 -27.39
C ILE A 613 1.99 13.13 -27.74
N ALA A 614 1.32 12.11 -27.23
CA ALA A 614 1.55 10.71 -27.58
C ALA A 614 0.72 10.35 -28.83
N HIS A 615 0.85 11.15 -29.89
CA HIS A 615 0.24 10.96 -31.20
C HIS A 615 1.06 11.72 -32.25
N LYS A 616 0.98 11.30 -33.52
CA LYS A 616 1.69 11.98 -34.63
C LYS A 616 1.05 13.30 -35.08
N ASP A 617 -0.20 13.54 -34.69
CA ASP A 617 -1.00 14.65 -35.22
C ASP A 617 -0.69 15.98 -34.55
N ASN A 618 -0.82 17.05 -35.32
CA ASN A 618 -0.79 18.42 -34.81
C ASN A 618 -2.07 18.74 -34.04
N ILE A 619 -2.01 19.74 -33.16
CA ILE A 619 -3.19 20.31 -32.53
C ILE A 619 -3.19 21.83 -32.62
N THR A 620 -4.37 22.43 -32.49
CA THR A 620 -4.53 23.87 -32.34
C THR A 620 -5.22 24.16 -31.01
N ILE A 621 -4.56 24.88 -30.12
CA ILE A 621 -5.16 25.36 -28.87
C ILE A 621 -6.09 26.53 -29.20
N ILE A 622 -7.38 26.36 -28.94
CA ILE A 622 -8.43 27.33 -29.28
C ILE A 622 -8.87 28.18 -28.08
N GLY A 623 -8.46 27.82 -26.86
CA GLY A 623 -8.74 28.62 -25.68
C GLY A 623 -8.46 27.93 -24.35
N PHE A 624 -8.64 28.69 -23.28
CA PHE A 624 -8.43 28.33 -21.89
C PHE A 624 -9.72 28.61 -21.12
N GLY A 625 -10.10 27.75 -20.19
CA GLY A 625 -11.32 27.97 -19.42
C GLY A 625 -11.53 26.98 -18.28
N ASN A 626 -12.79 26.82 -17.90
CA ASN A 626 -13.18 25.80 -16.93
C ASN A 626 -13.68 24.55 -17.68
N GLU A 627 -14.19 23.56 -16.95
CA GLU A 627 -14.68 22.32 -17.54
C GLU A 627 -15.83 22.52 -18.55
N LYS A 628 -16.62 23.58 -18.42
CA LYS A 628 -17.87 23.80 -19.17
C LYS A 628 -17.69 24.72 -20.36
N GLU A 629 -16.81 25.70 -20.28
CA GLU A 629 -16.67 26.72 -21.31
C GLU A 629 -15.25 27.29 -21.43
N ILE A 630 -14.94 27.81 -22.61
CA ILE A 630 -13.76 28.64 -22.89
C ILE A 630 -13.98 30.02 -22.26
N LYS A 631 -13.03 30.48 -21.45
CA LYS A 631 -13.02 31.82 -20.84
C LYS A 631 -12.12 32.79 -21.57
N VAL A 632 -11.00 32.31 -22.10
CA VAL A 632 -10.01 33.09 -22.82
C VAL A 632 -9.74 32.39 -24.14
N SER A 633 -10.12 33.01 -25.26
CA SER A 633 -9.86 32.47 -26.59
C SER A 633 -8.36 32.51 -26.92
N SER A 634 -7.91 31.56 -27.73
CA SER A 634 -6.53 31.48 -28.21
C SER A 634 -6.52 30.87 -29.62
N ASN A 635 -5.38 30.94 -30.30
CA ASN A 635 -5.15 30.25 -31.55
C ASN A 635 -3.65 29.90 -31.68
N ILE A 636 -3.21 28.89 -30.94
CA ILE A 636 -1.81 28.47 -30.89
C ILE A 636 -1.69 27.12 -31.58
N GLU A 637 -0.91 27.07 -32.66
CA GLU A 637 -0.59 25.81 -33.34
C GLU A 637 0.55 25.08 -32.62
N VAL A 638 0.36 23.78 -32.41
CA VAL A 638 1.37 22.87 -31.87
C VAL A 638 1.69 21.86 -32.96
N GLN A 639 2.87 22.00 -33.55
CA GLN A 639 3.29 21.26 -34.73
C GLN A 639 4.31 20.16 -34.38
N ASN A 640 4.11 18.98 -34.96
CA ASN A 640 5.04 17.86 -34.95
C ASN A 640 6.06 17.99 -36.08
N THR A 641 7.07 18.84 -35.91
CA THR A 641 8.03 19.15 -36.99
C THR A 641 8.89 17.97 -37.44
N ASN A 642 9.05 16.96 -36.58
CA ASN A 642 9.93 15.81 -36.81
C ASN A 642 9.17 14.54 -37.20
N ASN A 643 7.85 14.61 -37.43
CA ASN A 643 6.99 13.47 -37.71
C ASN A 643 7.19 12.32 -36.70
N GLN A 644 7.36 12.67 -35.43
CA GLN A 644 7.57 11.72 -34.35
C GLN A 644 6.22 11.16 -33.89
N ASN A 645 6.19 9.91 -33.50
CA ASN A 645 5.01 9.32 -32.89
C ASN A 645 4.67 10.00 -31.55
N THR A 646 5.68 10.41 -30.79
CA THR A 646 5.47 11.16 -29.55
C THR A 646 6.39 12.37 -29.54
N PHE A 647 5.85 13.53 -29.16
CA PHE A 647 6.63 14.76 -29.07
C PHE A 647 6.17 15.63 -27.89
N LYS A 648 7.13 16.35 -27.31
CA LYS A 648 6.93 17.32 -26.22
C LYS A 648 7.34 18.70 -26.72
N THR A 649 6.57 19.74 -26.40
CA THR A 649 6.92 21.14 -26.72
C THR A 649 6.59 22.08 -25.56
N ASN A 650 7.31 23.19 -25.47
CA ASN A 650 7.06 24.25 -24.48
C ASN A 650 6.44 25.46 -25.15
N LEU A 651 5.38 26.00 -24.55
CA LEU A 651 4.64 27.16 -25.04
C LEU A 651 4.64 28.25 -23.99
N SER A 652 4.94 29.49 -24.42
CA SER A 652 4.77 30.67 -23.58
C SER A 652 3.29 31.09 -23.58
N ILE A 653 2.70 31.19 -22.38
CA ILE A 653 1.27 31.43 -22.16
C ILE A 653 1.12 32.56 -21.15
N SER A 654 0.15 33.45 -21.33
CA SER A 654 -0.06 34.56 -20.38
C SER A 654 -0.48 34.07 -18.99
N SER A 655 -0.13 34.85 -17.96
CA SER A 655 -0.61 34.61 -16.59
C SER A 655 -2.13 34.51 -16.47
N GLU A 656 -2.89 35.21 -17.31
CA GLU A 656 -4.37 35.15 -17.31
C GLU A 656 -4.89 33.81 -17.84
N GLN A 657 -4.31 33.30 -18.93
CA GLN A 657 -4.63 31.98 -19.49
C GLN A 657 -4.30 30.86 -18.50
N LEU A 658 -3.18 30.97 -17.76
CA LEU A 658 -2.75 29.99 -16.76
C LEU A 658 -3.57 29.95 -15.47
N LYS A 659 -4.49 30.91 -15.25
CA LYS A 659 -5.47 30.84 -14.15
C LYS A 659 -6.59 29.83 -14.40
N GLN A 660 -6.71 29.35 -15.63
CA GLN A 660 -7.78 28.44 -16.04
C GLN A 660 -7.36 26.98 -15.83
N ASP A 661 -8.31 26.13 -15.43
CA ASP A 661 -8.05 24.72 -15.11
C ASP A 661 -8.03 23.81 -16.34
N TYR A 662 -8.59 24.26 -17.48
CA TYR A 662 -8.74 23.47 -18.70
C TYR A 662 -8.20 24.20 -19.94
N ILE A 663 -7.60 23.44 -20.84
CA ILE A 663 -7.19 23.88 -22.17
C ILE A 663 -8.07 23.18 -23.21
N TYR A 664 -8.64 23.99 -24.11
CA TYR A 664 -9.45 23.55 -25.23
C TYR A 664 -8.62 23.56 -26.50
N TYR A 665 -8.68 22.48 -27.28
CA TYR A 665 -7.90 22.33 -28.49
C TYR A 665 -8.64 21.51 -29.55
N ARG A 666 -8.20 21.61 -30.79
CA ARG A 666 -8.72 20.84 -31.92
C ARG A 666 -7.63 19.99 -32.54
N ASN A 667 -8.01 18.80 -32.99
CA ASN A 667 -7.24 18.04 -33.96
C ASN A 667 -7.73 18.46 -35.37
N PRO A 668 -6.86 18.94 -36.28
CA PRO A 668 -7.23 19.38 -37.62
C PRO A 668 -7.87 18.30 -38.50
N ILE A 669 -7.65 17.02 -38.21
CA ILE A 669 -8.17 15.87 -38.95
C ILE A 669 -9.59 15.49 -38.50
N HIS A 670 -9.86 15.54 -37.20
CA HIS A 670 -11.13 15.04 -36.63
C HIS A 670 -12.24 16.09 -36.50
N ASP A 671 -11.95 17.36 -36.76
CA ASP A 671 -12.87 18.51 -36.59
C ASP A 671 -13.68 18.47 -35.27
N THR A 672 -13.03 18.03 -34.21
CA THR A 672 -13.61 17.84 -32.87
C THR A 672 -12.87 18.74 -31.88
N ILE A 673 -13.62 19.36 -30.97
CA ILE A 673 -13.05 20.12 -29.84
C ILE A 673 -12.82 19.17 -28.68
N TYR A 674 -11.58 19.10 -28.23
CA TYR A 674 -11.17 18.37 -27.05
C TYR A 674 -10.87 19.36 -25.92
N LYS A 675 -10.87 18.84 -24.68
CA LYS A 675 -10.49 19.58 -23.48
C LYS A 675 -9.68 18.70 -22.55
N SER A 676 -8.62 19.26 -21.98
CA SER A 676 -7.75 18.56 -21.04
C SER A 676 -7.50 19.43 -19.81
N LYS A 677 -7.59 18.82 -18.63
CA LYS A 677 -7.31 19.50 -17.36
C LYS A 677 -5.80 19.74 -17.27
N VAL A 678 -5.39 20.94 -16.88
CA VAL A 678 -3.98 21.31 -16.75
C VAL A 678 -3.39 20.60 -15.53
N ILE A 679 -2.32 19.86 -15.77
CA ILE A 679 -1.53 19.19 -14.74
C ILE A 679 -0.72 20.25 -14.00
N GLN A 680 -0.84 20.26 -12.66
CA GLN A 680 -0.35 21.36 -11.81
C GLN A 680 1.14 21.24 -11.45
N TRP A 681 1.89 20.40 -12.15
CA TRP A 681 3.33 20.19 -12.00
C TRP A 681 3.99 20.11 -13.39
N PRO A 682 5.31 20.31 -13.49
CA PRO A 682 6.03 20.29 -14.77
C PRO A 682 5.94 18.94 -15.47
N ALA A 683 6.17 18.95 -16.78
CA ALA A 683 6.35 17.71 -17.52
C ALA A 683 7.64 16.99 -17.08
N PRO A 684 7.66 15.64 -17.04
CA PRO A 684 8.85 14.91 -16.67
C PRO A 684 10.03 15.18 -17.63
N THR A 685 11.23 15.17 -17.06
CA THR A 685 12.54 15.31 -17.73
C THR A 685 13.45 14.13 -17.37
N THR A 686 14.65 14.06 -17.96
CA THR A 686 15.69 13.07 -17.60
C THR A 686 16.50 13.40 -16.36
N TYR A 687 16.21 14.51 -15.68
CA TYR A 687 17.04 14.99 -14.59
C TYR A 687 16.87 14.17 -13.30
N ASN A 688 18.01 13.74 -12.73
CA ASN A 688 18.12 13.12 -11.41
C ASN A 688 19.38 13.68 -10.70
N PRO A 689 19.27 14.26 -9.49
CA PRO A 689 20.41 14.84 -8.76
C PRO A 689 21.51 13.83 -8.42
N ARG A 690 21.18 12.55 -8.20
CA ARG A 690 22.18 11.52 -7.94
C ARG A 690 23.04 11.22 -9.16
N ASN A 691 22.43 11.09 -10.33
CA ASN A 691 23.16 10.89 -11.59
C ASN A 691 23.96 12.14 -11.95
N ASP A 692 23.43 13.32 -11.66
CA ASP A 692 24.13 14.60 -11.83
C ASP A 692 25.42 14.65 -10.98
N ILE A 693 25.36 14.30 -9.69
CA ILE A 693 26.55 14.17 -8.85
C ILE A 693 27.53 13.14 -9.42
N ALA A 694 27.05 11.95 -9.79
CA ALA A 694 27.91 10.88 -10.30
C ALA A 694 28.61 11.28 -11.61
N ASN A 695 27.89 11.93 -12.54
CA ASN A 695 28.42 12.33 -13.84
C ASN A 695 29.38 13.52 -13.75
N ASN A 696 29.22 14.37 -12.74
CA ASN A 696 30.07 15.54 -12.52
C ASN A 696 31.12 15.31 -11.41
N ALA A 697 31.27 14.09 -10.89
CA ALA A 697 32.25 13.81 -9.86
C ALA A 697 33.69 13.93 -10.36
N THR A 698 34.61 14.24 -9.45
CA THR A 698 36.06 14.18 -9.62
C THR A 698 36.46 12.78 -10.11
N ASP A 699 37.33 12.71 -11.12
CA ASP A 699 37.94 11.44 -11.52
C ASP A 699 38.85 10.91 -10.40
N ILE A 700 38.47 9.78 -9.83
CA ILE A 700 39.20 9.09 -8.77
C ILE A 700 39.95 7.86 -9.27
N SER A 701 40.09 7.67 -10.59
CA SER A 701 40.72 6.49 -11.20
C SER A 701 42.11 6.17 -10.63
N SER A 702 42.90 7.18 -10.25
CA SER A 702 44.21 7.02 -9.63
C SER A 702 44.17 6.36 -8.24
N PHE A 703 43.03 6.37 -7.56
CA PHE A 703 42.82 5.75 -6.26
C PHE A 703 42.23 4.34 -6.36
N ILE A 704 41.81 3.90 -7.55
CA ILE A 704 41.11 2.62 -7.75
C ILE A 704 42.12 1.49 -8.04
N ASN A 705 42.00 0.40 -7.30
CA ASN A 705 42.61 -0.88 -7.62
C ASN A 705 41.53 -1.88 -8.06
N HIS A 706 41.42 -2.12 -9.37
CA HIS A 706 40.42 -3.02 -9.94
C HIS A 706 40.64 -4.50 -9.60
N GLU A 707 41.90 -4.95 -9.44
CA GLU A 707 42.20 -6.34 -9.09
C GLU A 707 41.73 -6.69 -7.68
N LYS A 708 41.94 -5.76 -6.73
CA LYS A 708 41.51 -5.93 -5.34
C LYS A 708 40.08 -5.45 -5.07
N ARG A 709 39.48 -4.74 -6.04
CA ARG A 709 38.22 -4.00 -5.87
C ARG A 709 38.28 -3.05 -4.66
N GLU A 710 39.32 -2.22 -4.62
CA GLU A 710 39.54 -1.23 -3.56
C GLU A 710 39.61 0.18 -4.13
N VAL A 711 39.13 1.18 -3.37
CA VAL A 711 39.44 2.61 -3.58
C VAL A 711 40.26 3.07 -2.39
N ARG A 712 41.49 3.51 -2.59
CA ARG A 712 42.46 3.77 -1.51
C ARG A 712 42.91 5.22 -1.49
N PHE A 713 42.65 5.92 -0.39
CA PHE A 713 43.09 7.30 -0.16
C PHE A 713 44.24 7.34 0.86
N ASN A 714 45.29 8.10 0.54
CA ASN A 714 46.43 8.35 1.44
C ASN A 714 46.99 9.77 1.29
N GLY A 715 47.64 10.29 2.34
CA GLY A 715 48.30 11.58 2.33
C GLY A 715 47.35 12.78 2.51
N ASN A 716 47.70 13.94 1.95
CA ASN A 716 46.87 15.15 2.01
C ASN A 716 46.15 15.32 0.67
N ILE A 717 44.82 15.29 0.69
CA ILE A 717 43.97 15.33 -0.50
C ILE A 717 42.92 16.44 -0.31
N SER A 718 42.65 17.19 -1.36
CA SER A 718 41.59 18.19 -1.38
C SER A 718 40.64 17.91 -2.53
N PHE A 719 39.34 17.89 -2.24
CA PHE A 719 38.26 17.74 -3.22
C PHE A 719 37.42 19.03 -3.23
N ASN A 720 37.46 19.75 -4.34
CA ASN A 720 36.64 20.94 -4.61
C ASN A 720 35.52 20.66 -5.62
N ASN A 721 35.32 19.38 -5.94
CA ASN A 721 34.19 18.86 -6.70
C ASN A 721 33.78 17.50 -6.10
N HIS A 722 32.57 17.02 -6.41
CA HIS A 722 32.00 15.82 -5.79
C HIS A 722 32.91 14.58 -5.91
N VAL A 723 32.78 13.65 -4.97
CA VAL A 723 33.40 12.32 -5.02
C VAL A 723 32.30 11.28 -5.02
N TYR A 724 32.35 10.34 -5.96
CA TYR A 724 31.36 9.26 -6.08
C TYR A 724 32.08 7.94 -6.35
N THR A 725 31.99 6.99 -5.41
CA THR A 725 32.73 5.71 -5.52
C THR A 725 31.91 4.63 -6.23
N PRO A 726 32.56 3.70 -6.96
CA PRO A 726 31.86 2.60 -7.62
C PRO A 726 31.30 1.58 -6.62
N ILE A 727 30.13 1.02 -6.95
CA ILE A 727 29.48 -0.06 -6.17
C ILE A 727 30.37 -1.31 -6.12
N GLY A 728 30.40 -1.97 -4.96
CA GLY A 728 31.10 -3.24 -4.79
C GLY A 728 32.63 -3.13 -4.71
N TYR A 729 33.15 -1.94 -4.40
CA TYR A 729 34.55 -1.71 -4.02
C TYR A 729 34.64 -1.40 -2.54
N THR A 730 35.67 -1.84 -1.82
CA THR A 730 35.90 -1.36 -0.45
C THR A 730 36.69 -0.06 -0.48
N VAL A 731 36.19 0.98 0.20
CA VAL A 731 36.94 2.24 0.36
C VAL A 731 37.87 2.11 1.56
N ILE A 732 39.14 2.45 1.37
CA ILE A 732 40.17 2.36 2.41
C ILE A 732 40.83 3.71 2.57
N ILE A 733 40.86 4.23 3.80
CA ILE A 733 41.58 5.46 4.14
C ILE A 733 42.72 5.09 5.08
N GLU A 734 43.95 5.41 4.68
CA GLU A 734 45.15 5.04 5.43
C GLU A 734 45.40 5.98 6.62
N ALA A 735 46.06 5.48 7.67
CA ALA A 735 46.37 6.29 8.85
C ALA A 735 47.17 7.56 8.48
N GLY A 736 46.83 8.68 9.12
CA GLY A 736 47.47 9.99 8.87
C GLY A 736 46.96 10.74 7.63
N THR A 737 45.95 10.21 6.93
CA THR A 737 45.35 10.87 5.76
C THR A 737 44.51 12.08 6.18
N ASN A 738 44.64 13.18 5.44
CA ASN A 738 43.82 14.37 5.59
C ASN A 738 43.05 14.62 4.29
N ILE A 739 41.73 14.60 4.34
CA ILE A 739 40.83 14.87 3.22
C ILE A 739 40.07 16.17 3.52
N ASP A 740 40.28 17.19 2.69
CA ASP A 740 39.57 18.47 2.74
C ASP A 740 38.51 18.54 1.64
N ILE A 741 37.23 18.67 2.02
CA ILE A 741 36.08 18.72 1.10
C ILE A 741 35.54 20.15 1.08
N THR A 742 35.51 20.78 -0.09
CA THR A 742 35.23 22.23 -0.24
C THR A 742 34.31 22.50 -1.42
N ASN A 743 33.91 23.76 -1.62
CA ASN A 743 33.11 24.22 -2.74
C ASN A 743 31.78 23.45 -2.93
N ASN A 744 31.02 23.26 -1.85
CA ASN A 744 29.72 22.56 -1.89
C ASN A 744 29.81 21.12 -2.45
N SER A 745 30.98 20.48 -2.33
CA SER A 745 31.21 19.12 -2.82
C SER A 745 30.63 18.08 -1.88
N ALA A 746 30.04 17.04 -2.45
CA ALA A 746 29.53 15.88 -1.73
C ALA A 746 30.52 14.71 -1.82
N PHE A 747 30.64 13.91 -0.77
CA PHE A 747 31.45 12.69 -0.79
C PHE A 747 30.55 11.48 -0.58
N ILE A 748 30.28 10.73 -1.66
CA ILE A 748 29.34 9.61 -1.68
C ILE A 748 30.09 8.30 -1.90
N ILE A 749 29.92 7.39 -0.95
CA ILE A 749 30.46 6.04 -0.95
C ILE A 749 29.30 5.06 -1.15
N ASN A 750 29.32 4.28 -2.23
CA ASN A 750 28.26 3.30 -2.55
C ASN A 750 28.61 1.88 -2.08
N SER A 751 29.33 1.79 -0.96
CA SER A 751 29.96 0.57 -0.45
C SER A 751 30.52 0.77 0.96
N ASN A 752 31.19 -0.24 1.51
CA ASN A 752 31.76 -0.16 2.86
C ASN A 752 33.08 0.64 2.90
N ILE A 753 33.36 1.25 4.05
CA ILE A 753 34.59 1.99 4.32
C ILE A 753 35.41 1.35 5.45
N ILE A 754 36.73 1.32 5.29
CA ILE A 754 37.70 0.94 6.31
C ILE A 754 38.68 2.12 6.50
N ALA A 755 38.51 2.88 7.57
CA ALA A 755 39.34 4.02 7.92
C ALA A 755 40.02 3.79 9.28
N LYS A 756 41.21 3.21 9.28
CA LYS A 756 41.91 2.80 10.50
C LYS A 756 43.09 3.72 10.80
N GLY A 757 42.78 4.87 11.39
CA GLY A 757 43.76 5.78 11.96
C GLY A 757 44.39 5.24 13.24
N THR A 758 45.31 6.01 13.81
CA THR A 758 45.88 5.74 15.14
C THR A 758 45.92 7.02 15.96
N LEU A 759 46.10 6.91 17.28
CA LEU A 759 46.24 8.08 18.15
C LEU A 759 47.29 9.10 17.65
N ASN A 760 48.41 8.60 17.13
CA ASN A 760 49.52 9.44 16.62
C ASN A 760 49.31 9.90 15.18
N ASN A 761 48.59 9.12 14.38
CA ASN A 761 48.31 9.40 12.97
C ASN A 761 46.80 9.24 12.72
N PRO A 762 45.97 10.17 13.25
CA PRO A 762 44.54 10.12 13.03
C PRO A 762 44.22 10.41 11.56
N ILE A 763 43.07 9.94 11.11
CA ILE A 763 42.50 10.32 9.81
C ILE A 763 41.65 11.57 10.02
N LYS A 764 41.77 12.56 9.15
CA LYS A 764 40.93 13.77 9.21
C LYS A 764 40.13 13.92 7.93
N ILE A 765 38.83 14.08 8.06
CA ILE A 765 37.88 14.39 6.98
C ILE A 765 37.21 15.68 7.38
N TYR A 766 37.50 16.78 6.69
CA TYR A 766 37.09 18.10 7.14
C TYR A 766 36.73 19.01 5.98
N SER A 767 36.15 20.17 6.28
CA SER A 767 35.89 21.24 5.31
C SER A 767 36.54 22.53 5.77
N SER A 768 37.59 22.96 5.08
CA SER A 768 38.29 24.21 5.43
C SER A 768 37.46 25.47 5.15
N ASP A 769 36.50 25.40 4.23
CA ASP A 769 35.59 26.49 3.87
C ASP A 769 34.17 26.32 4.43
N LYS A 770 33.91 25.24 5.17
CA LYS A 770 32.61 24.91 5.81
C LYS A 770 31.48 24.60 4.84
N THR A 771 31.80 24.25 3.60
CA THR A 771 30.79 24.03 2.55
C THR A 771 30.60 22.56 2.17
N ALA A 772 31.33 21.61 2.76
CA ALA A 772 31.18 20.19 2.40
C ALA A 772 29.72 19.72 2.53
N ASN A 773 29.15 19.22 1.43
CA ASN A 773 27.78 18.70 1.32
C ASN A 773 27.75 17.20 1.67
N GLY A 774 28.05 16.91 2.93
CA GLY A 774 27.95 15.57 3.51
C GLY A 774 29.07 14.60 3.15
N PHE A 775 29.25 13.63 4.04
CA PHE A 775 30.06 12.43 3.88
C PHE A 775 29.14 11.21 4.05
N THR A 776 28.73 10.62 2.93
CA THR A 776 27.57 9.72 2.87
C THR A 776 27.98 8.33 2.42
N ILE A 777 27.55 7.31 3.16
CA ILE A 777 27.71 5.89 2.85
C ILE A 777 26.33 5.30 2.59
N LEU A 778 26.15 4.69 1.42
CA LEU A 778 24.88 4.14 0.95
C LEU A 778 25.01 2.65 0.63
N GLN A 779 24.11 1.84 1.18
CA GLN A 779 23.84 0.44 0.82
C GLN A 779 25.09 -0.44 0.82
N ALA A 780 25.83 -0.42 1.93
CA ALA A 780 27.06 -1.17 2.08
C ALA A 780 26.78 -2.63 2.49
N GLU A 781 27.07 -3.59 1.60
CA GLU A 781 26.89 -5.03 1.88
C GLU A 781 27.80 -5.56 2.99
N LYS A 782 28.90 -4.85 3.26
CA LYS A 782 29.86 -5.19 4.30
C LYS A 782 29.85 -4.11 5.35
N LYS A 783 30.15 -4.52 6.58
CA LYS A 783 30.35 -3.62 7.71
C LYS A 783 31.50 -2.64 7.44
N SER A 784 31.28 -1.38 7.80
CA SER A 784 32.27 -0.31 7.81
C SER A 784 32.96 -0.21 9.16
N ILE A 785 34.25 0.14 9.17
CA ILE A 785 35.04 0.26 10.42
C ILE A 785 35.86 1.54 10.36
N LEU A 786 35.68 2.38 11.38
CA LEU A 786 36.39 3.64 11.52
C LEU A 786 37.06 3.70 12.90
N GLU A 787 38.36 3.94 12.93
CA GLU A 787 39.17 4.05 14.14
C GLU A 787 39.99 5.35 14.06
N TYR A 788 39.99 6.15 15.14
CA TYR A 788 40.72 7.44 15.19
C TYR A 788 40.51 8.30 13.93
N THR A 789 39.24 8.40 13.51
CA THR A 789 38.81 9.21 12.35
C THR A 789 38.04 10.42 12.85
N TYR A 790 38.45 11.61 12.39
CA TYR A 790 37.93 12.89 12.86
C TYR A 790 37.19 13.60 11.73
N PHE A 791 35.92 13.91 11.96
CA PHE A 791 35.03 14.65 11.07
C PHE A 791 34.87 16.07 11.60
N ASP A 792 35.17 17.09 10.79
CA ASP A 792 35.16 18.48 11.28
C ASP A 792 34.63 19.49 10.25
N ASN A 793 33.80 20.44 10.69
CA ASN A 793 33.23 21.52 9.86
C ASN A 793 32.42 21.04 8.62
N LEU A 794 31.83 19.84 8.67
CA LEU A 794 30.98 19.30 7.59
C LEU A 794 29.54 19.83 7.67
N ASN A 795 28.79 19.68 6.56
CA ASN A 795 27.39 20.08 6.45
C ASN A 795 26.50 18.95 5.87
N THR A 796 25.18 19.12 5.93
CA THR A 796 24.13 18.28 5.34
C THR A 796 24.41 18.11 3.85
N LEU A 797 24.15 16.93 3.29
CA LEU A 797 24.08 16.80 1.83
C LEU A 797 22.80 17.50 1.38
N ASP A 798 22.92 18.67 0.75
CA ASP A 798 21.78 19.36 0.13
C ASP A 798 22.11 19.75 -1.31
N TYR A 799 21.64 18.94 -2.26
CA TYR A 799 21.96 19.11 -3.67
C TYR A 799 20.72 18.93 -4.54
N ASN A 800 20.21 20.04 -5.09
CA ASN A 800 19.07 20.06 -6.00
C ASN A 800 17.88 19.23 -5.49
N TYR A 801 17.50 19.47 -4.22
CA TYR A 801 16.41 18.79 -3.48
C TYR A 801 16.65 17.31 -3.14
N TRP A 802 17.84 16.77 -3.41
CA TRP A 802 18.31 15.59 -2.69
C TRP A 802 18.95 16.07 -1.39
N THR A 803 18.23 15.89 -0.28
CA THR A 803 18.63 16.40 1.03
C THR A 803 18.72 15.26 2.04
N LEU A 804 19.89 15.07 2.65
CA LEU A 804 20.15 14.16 3.77
C LEU A 804 20.62 14.96 4.97
N THR A 805 19.95 14.75 6.10
CA THR A 805 20.08 15.56 7.32
C THR A 805 21.47 15.49 7.95
N GLY A 806 22.13 14.33 7.83
CA GLY A 806 23.47 14.06 8.37
C GLY A 806 24.65 14.73 7.66
N ALA A 807 25.59 15.30 8.43
CA ALA A 807 26.95 15.58 7.94
C ALA A 807 27.71 14.28 7.64
N VAL A 808 27.54 13.27 8.49
CA VAL A 808 28.00 11.90 8.25
C VAL A 808 26.77 11.00 8.22
N THR A 809 26.53 10.34 7.10
CA THR A 809 25.32 9.52 6.93
C THR A 809 25.68 8.08 6.58
N PHE A 810 25.04 7.12 7.24
CA PHE A 810 25.10 5.69 6.93
C PHE A 810 23.67 5.17 6.70
N TYR A 811 23.35 4.81 5.46
CA TYR A 811 22.04 4.25 5.09
C TYR A 811 22.19 2.82 4.59
N GLU A 812 21.52 1.85 5.22
CA GLU A 812 21.69 0.41 4.94
C GLU A 812 23.17 0.03 4.89
N ALA A 813 23.93 0.54 5.84
CA ALA A 813 25.38 0.42 5.91
C ALA A 813 25.82 0.26 7.36
N ASP A 814 26.02 -0.99 7.78
CA ASP A 814 26.46 -1.29 9.15
C ASP A 814 27.82 -0.65 9.43
N VAL A 815 28.01 -0.14 10.65
CA VAL A 815 29.20 0.65 10.98
C VAL A 815 29.66 0.52 12.43
N GLU A 816 30.98 0.48 12.61
CA GLU A 816 31.63 0.56 13.92
C GLU A 816 32.60 1.75 13.98
N PHE A 817 32.49 2.57 15.01
CA PHE A 817 33.37 3.70 15.30
C PHE A 817 34.11 3.49 16.62
N TYR A 818 35.43 3.63 16.60
CA TYR A 818 36.27 3.56 17.78
C TYR A 818 37.14 4.79 17.90
N ASN A 819 37.07 5.49 19.04
CA ASN A 819 37.90 6.67 19.32
C ASN A 819 37.79 7.76 18.22
N CYS A 820 36.61 7.90 17.61
CA CYS A 820 36.34 8.88 16.57
C CYS A 820 35.87 10.21 17.17
N GLN A 821 36.00 11.27 16.39
CA GLN A 821 35.57 12.62 16.78
C GLN A 821 34.71 13.23 15.69
N PHE A 822 33.66 13.93 16.09
CA PHE A 822 32.78 14.67 15.20
C PHE A 822 32.61 16.07 15.79
N THR A 823 33.10 17.10 15.11
CA THR A 823 33.21 18.44 15.70
C THR A 823 32.76 19.57 14.78
N ASN A 824 32.17 20.61 15.37
CA ASN A 824 31.92 21.92 14.74
C ASN A 824 31.13 21.87 13.42
N ASN A 825 30.14 20.98 13.28
CA ASN A 825 29.34 20.88 12.06
C ASN A 825 28.31 22.00 11.92
N HIS A 826 27.69 22.06 10.74
CA HIS A 826 26.72 23.08 10.35
C HIS A 826 25.40 22.50 9.82
N CYS A 827 25.10 21.26 10.18
CA CYS A 827 23.98 20.46 9.67
C CYS A 827 22.92 20.19 10.74
N GLU A 828 21.80 19.60 10.33
CA GLU A 828 20.79 19.12 11.28
C GLU A 828 21.35 18.00 12.14
N ASP A 829 21.84 16.89 11.55
CA ASP A 829 22.38 15.77 12.33
C ASP A 829 23.89 15.66 12.13
N MET A 830 24.69 15.55 13.19
CA MET A 830 26.12 15.28 13.03
C MET A 830 26.36 13.89 12.43
N LEU A 831 25.79 12.88 13.06
CA LEU A 831 25.80 11.50 12.58
C LEU A 831 24.35 11.05 12.38
N ASN A 832 24.04 10.56 11.18
CA ASN A 832 22.73 9.98 10.89
C ASN A 832 22.90 8.52 10.43
N THR A 833 22.38 7.60 11.22
CA THR A 833 22.35 6.16 10.90
C THR A 833 20.92 5.75 10.58
N ILE A 834 20.72 5.08 9.45
CA ILE A 834 19.40 4.78 8.92
C ILE A 834 19.36 3.32 8.45
N ARG A 835 18.46 2.51 9.02
CA ARG A 835 18.25 1.09 8.66
C ARG A 835 19.54 0.27 8.67
N CYS A 836 20.37 0.43 9.70
CA CYS A 836 21.61 -0.33 9.84
C CYS A 836 21.95 -0.65 11.30
N ASP A 837 22.91 -1.55 11.48
CA ASP A 837 23.50 -1.84 12.78
C ASP A 837 24.69 -0.92 13.05
N PHE A 838 24.66 -0.16 14.15
CA PHE A 838 25.75 0.74 14.53
C PHE A 838 26.40 0.39 15.88
N TYR A 839 27.69 0.67 16.01
CA TYR A 839 28.43 0.59 17.27
C TYR A 839 29.38 1.78 17.40
N LEU A 840 29.27 2.56 18.48
CA LEU A 840 30.20 3.65 18.79
C LEU A 840 30.84 3.37 20.14
N GLU A 841 32.17 3.39 20.20
CA GLU A 841 32.92 3.27 21.45
C GLU A 841 33.97 4.38 21.60
N ASN A 842 33.98 4.99 22.79
CA ASN A 842 34.91 6.07 23.16
C ASN A 842 34.91 7.23 22.14
N CYS A 843 33.77 7.54 21.54
CA CYS A 843 33.65 8.63 20.56
C CYS A 843 33.28 9.96 21.22
N LEU A 844 33.72 11.06 20.61
CA LEU A 844 33.35 12.42 21.01
C LEU A 844 32.53 13.07 19.90
N ILE A 845 31.38 13.63 20.27
CA ILE A 845 30.58 14.48 19.38
C ILE A 845 30.41 15.83 20.10
N GLU A 846 30.94 16.90 19.51
CA GLU A 846 31.04 18.20 20.18
C GLU A 846 30.73 19.39 19.26
N ASN A 847 30.07 20.41 19.83
CA ASN A 847 29.73 21.69 19.18
C ASN A 847 28.89 21.46 17.91
N THR A 848 27.71 20.88 18.06
CA THR A 848 26.82 20.58 16.93
C THR A 848 25.76 21.66 16.72
N TYR A 849 25.40 21.96 15.47
CA TYR A 849 24.32 22.93 15.19
C TYR A 849 22.93 22.37 15.53
N GLY A 850 22.62 21.14 15.12
CA GLY A 850 21.41 20.42 15.53
C GLY A 850 21.73 19.20 16.38
N ASP A 851 21.12 18.08 16.03
CA ASP A 851 21.23 16.81 16.73
C ASP A 851 22.63 16.20 16.56
N SER A 852 23.09 15.49 17.58
CA SER A 852 24.40 14.85 17.53
C SER A 852 24.39 13.45 16.94
N HIS A 853 23.41 12.62 17.32
CA HIS A 853 23.21 11.33 16.68
C HIS A 853 21.72 11.09 16.50
N ASP A 854 21.30 11.05 15.24
CA ASP A 854 19.97 10.61 14.84
C ASP A 854 20.04 9.18 14.27
N SER A 855 19.20 8.30 14.81
CA SER A 855 19.14 6.90 14.47
C SER A 855 17.71 6.50 14.10
N ASP A 856 17.51 6.24 12.82
CA ASP A 856 16.25 5.86 12.21
C ASP A 856 16.24 4.36 11.88
N PHE A 857 15.32 3.60 12.48
CA PHE A 857 15.09 2.19 12.14
C PHE A 857 16.33 1.29 12.36
N CYS A 858 17.16 1.60 13.35
CA CYS A 858 18.44 0.95 13.57
C CYS A 858 18.41 -0.03 14.74
N THR A 859 19.41 -0.91 14.78
CA THR A 859 19.87 -1.50 16.04
C THR A 859 21.27 -0.99 16.37
N GLY A 860 21.61 -0.80 17.64
CA GLY A 860 22.98 -0.34 17.92
C GLY A 860 23.34 -0.08 19.36
N THR A 861 24.62 0.25 19.56
CA THR A 861 25.19 0.51 20.88
C THR A 861 26.09 1.75 20.89
N LEU A 862 25.91 2.60 21.89
CA LEU A 862 26.76 3.74 22.23
C LEU A 862 27.47 3.43 23.55
N LYS A 863 28.79 3.37 23.56
CA LYS A 863 29.58 2.98 24.72
C LYS A 863 30.64 4.03 25.05
N LYS A 864 30.63 4.54 26.28
CA LYS A 864 31.64 5.51 26.77
C LYS A 864 31.80 6.73 25.85
N CYS A 865 30.73 7.11 25.16
CA CYS A 865 30.73 8.27 24.27
C CYS A 865 30.43 9.56 25.03
N THR A 866 30.97 10.67 24.57
CA THR A 866 30.73 12.00 25.13
C THR A 866 30.05 12.88 24.09
N PHE A 867 28.96 13.53 24.48
CA PHE A 867 28.18 14.47 23.69
C PHE A 867 28.23 15.83 24.40
N LYS A 868 28.66 16.87 23.70
CA LYS A 868 28.91 18.17 24.33
C LYS A 868 28.53 19.37 23.47
N ASN A 869 27.82 20.33 24.07
CA ASN A 869 27.39 21.59 23.45
C ASN A 869 26.59 21.35 22.16
N ASN A 870 25.44 20.71 22.29
CA ASN A 870 24.62 20.27 21.17
C ASN A 870 23.48 21.27 20.97
N GLY A 871 23.32 21.83 19.76
CA GLY A 871 22.31 22.86 19.48
C GLY A 871 20.87 22.38 19.48
N ASN A 872 20.63 21.06 19.54
CA ASN A 872 19.30 20.47 19.72
C ASN A 872 19.37 19.20 20.59
N ASP A 873 18.92 18.03 20.11
CA ASP A 873 18.94 16.79 20.88
C ASP A 873 20.33 16.15 20.86
N ALA A 874 20.82 15.62 21.98
CA ALA A 874 22.10 14.90 21.93
C ALA A 874 21.95 13.55 21.22
N ILE A 875 20.84 12.88 21.45
CA ILE A 875 20.48 11.59 20.85
C ILE A 875 19.00 11.63 20.47
N ASP A 876 18.67 11.31 19.22
CA ASP A 876 17.30 11.00 18.80
C ASP A 876 17.22 9.57 18.22
N PHE A 877 16.39 8.74 18.84
CA PHE A 877 16.11 7.39 18.38
C PHE A 877 14.68 7.31 17.85
N SER A 878 14.52 6.87 16.61
CA SER A 878 13.23 6.66 15.96
C SER A 878 13.09 5.21 15.51
N THR A 879 12.04 4.51 15.99
CA THR A 879 11.77 3.09 15.64
C THR A 879 13.00 2.17 15.76
N SER A 880 13.83 2.38 16.76
CA SER A 880 15.14 1.72 16.92
C SER A 880 15.19 0.79 18.13
N ILE A 881 16.19 -0.09 18.17
CA ILE A 881 16.57 -0.89 19.35
C ILE A 881 18.00 -0.51 19.73
N ALA A 882 18.14 0.32 20.76
CA ALA A 882 19.42 0.97 21.07
C ALA A 882 19.87 0.74 22.52
N THR A 883 21.17 0.57 22.72
CA THR A 883 21.80 0.52 24.05
C THR A 883 22.80 1.66 24.22
N MET A 884 22.77 2.34 25.37
CA MET A 884 23.72 3.39 25.73
C MET A 884 24.34 3.06 27.09
N GLU A 885 25.67 2.90 27.15
CA GLU A 885 26.40 2.46 28.35
C GLU A 885 27.57 3.40 28.67
N GLY A 886 27.60 3.96 29.89
CA GLY A 886 28.76 4.70 30.37
C GLY A 886 28.99 6.05 29.69
N CYS A 887 27.95 6.63 29.09
CA CYS A 887 28.04 7.85 28.28
C CYS A 887 27.86 9.13 29.11
N ASN A 888 28.30 10.25 28.54
CA ASN A 888 28.18 11.57 29.16
C ASN A 888 27.58 12.59 28.18
N ILE A 889 26.53 13.29 28.59
CA ILE A 889 25.86 14.34 27.81
C ILE A 889 25.96 15.66 28.59
N ILE A 890 26.51 16.70 27.97
CA ILE A 890 26.73 17.99 28.61
C ILE A 890 26.28 19.12 27.69
N GLY A 891 25.30 19.93 28.11
CA GLY A 891 24.96 21.15 27.39
C GLY A 891 24.20 20.92 26.09
N ALA A 892 23.26 19.97 26.04
CA ALA A 892 22.32 19.84 24.93
C ALA A 892 21.18 20.87 25.09
N GLU A 893 20.89 21.65 24.05
CA GLU A 893 19.92 22.75 24.13
C GLU A 893 18.47 22.28 24.32
N ASP A 894 18.10 21.10 23.79
CA ASP A 894 16.77 20.50 24.01
C ASP A 894 16.82 19.21 24.84
N LYS A 895 16.78 18.02 24.23
CA LYS A 895 16.76 16.74 24.97
C LYS A 895 18.15 16.13 25.06
N GLY A 896 18.51 15.62 26.24
CA GLY A 896 19.66 14.75 26.39
C GLY A 896 19.46 13.46 25.59
N ILE A 897 18.33 12.77 25.82
CA ILE A 897 17.98 11.56 25.07
C ILE A 897 16.51 11.61 24.66
N SER A 898 16.24 11.49 23.37
CA SER A 898 14.91 11.35 22.78
C SER A 898 14.69 9.91 22.31
N VAL A 899 13.60 9.29 22.77
CA VAL A 899 13.20 7.92 22.43
C VAL A 899 11.81 7.98 21.79
N GLY A 900 11.74 7.78 20.49
CA GLY A 900 10.55 8.03 19.66
C GLY A 900 10.08 6.83 18.84
N GLU A 901 8.80 6.86 18.47
CA GLU A 901 8.18 5.96 17.48
C GLU A 901 8.45 4.47 17.72
N ASN A 902 7.90 3.89 18.79
CA ASN A 902 8.04 2.47 19.15
C ASN A 902 9.49 2.00 19.37
N THR A 903 10.41 2.91 19.70
CA THR A 903 11.79 2.57 20.06
C THR A 903 11.85 1.81 21.38
N GLN A 904 12.80 0.87 21.47
CA GLN A 904 13.20 0.18 22.70
C GLN A 904 14.63 0.60 23.05
N ALA A 905 14.81 1.39 24.11
CA ALA A 905 16.11 1.89 24.54
C ALA A 905 16.54 1.34 25.89
N THR A 906 17.79 0.91 26.02
CA THR A 906 18.44 0.58 27.30
C THR A 906 19.53 1.60 27.59
N ILE A 907 19.43 2.32 28.71
CA ILE A 907 20.30 3.45 29.07
C ILE A 907 20.92 3.14 30.43
N LYS A 908 22.23 2.95 30.49
CA LYS A 908 22.92 2.49 31.68
C LYS A 908 24.17 3.30 31.99
N ASP A 909 24.36 3.65 33.26
CA ASP A 909 25.56 4.36 33.74
C ASP A 909 25.78 5.69 32.97
N VAL A 910 24.72 6.46 32.74
CA VAL A 910 24.74 7.68 31.93
C VAL A 910 24.65 8.94 32.79
N ASN A 911 25.51 9.93 32.51
CA ASN A 911 25.45 11.25 33.13
C ASN A 911 24.89 12.25 32.12
N ILE A 912 23.88 13.04 32.51
CA ILE A 912 23.26 14.09 31.70
C ILE A 912 23.31 15.38 32.48
N SER A 913 23.87 16.44 31.90
CA SER A 913 23.99 17.72 32.60
C SER A 913 23.72 18.94 31.71
N ALA A 914 23.14 19.98 32.31
CA ALA A 914 22.87 21.26 31.67
C ALA A 914 22.01 21.13 30.39
N VAL A 915 20.84 20.49 30.51
CA VAL A 915 19.91 20.24 29.39
C VAL A 915 18.54 20.84 29.63
N ASN A 916 17.73 21.05 28.60
CA ASN A 916 16.32 21.43 28.82
C ASN A 916 15.52 20.22 29.32
N ILE A 917 15.60 19.08 28.63
CA ILE A 917 14.94 17.82 29.02
C ILE A 917 16.01 16.73 29.17
N GLY A 918 15.99 15.99 30.28
CA GLY A 918 16.89 14.86 30.50
C GLY A 918 16.62 13.72 29.52
N ILE A 919 15.52 12.99 29.73
CA ILE A 919 15.11 11.85 28.89
C ILE A 919 13.64 12.00 28.49
N ALA A 920 13.35 11.86 27.20
CA ALA A 920 11.99 11.87 26.66
C ALA A 920 11.64 10.53 26.00
N SER A 921 10.41 10.05 26.23
CA SER A 921 9.85 8.86 25.57
C SER A 921 8.51 9.18 24.91
N LYS A 922 8.35 8.81 23.63
CA LYS A 922 7.22 9.21 22.78
C LYS A 922 6.64 8.03 22.01
N ASP A 923 5.35 8.08 21.66
CA ASP A 923 4.75 7.27 20.59
C ASP A 923 4.99 5.74 20.72
N LEU A 924 4.44 5.10 21.76
CA LEU A 924 4.66 3.68 22.14
C LEU A 924 6.10 3.29 22.53
N SER A 925 7.03 4.23 22.58
CA SER A 925 8.40 3.90 22.95
C SER A 925 8.55 3.52 24.41
N HIS A 926 9.63 2.78 24.67
CA HIS A 926 10.04 2.35 26.00
C HIS A 926 11.52 2.64 26.22
N ALA A 927 11.85 3.14 27.41
CA ALA A 927 13.23 3.31 27.85
C ALA A 927 13.43 2.65 29.22
N ASP A 928 14.38 1.72 29.30
CA ASP A 928 14.91 1.14 30.54
C ASP A 928 16.17 1.91 30.93
N VAL A 929 16.13 2.61 32.05
CA VAL A 929 17.18 3.51 32.55
C VAL A 929 17.71 2.98 33.87
N VAL A 930 19.01 2.75 33.97
CA VAL A 930 19.66 2.22 35.18
C VAL A 930 20.89 3.05 35.53
N ASN A 931 20.98 3.51 36.77
CA ASN A 931 22.10 4.30 37.27
C ASN A 931 22.39 5.55 36.40
N CYS A 932 21.40 6.44 36.29
CA CYS A 932 21.51 7.69 35.54
C CYS A 932 21.51 8.90 36.46
N ASP A 933 22.46 9.82 36.30
CA ASP A 933 22.49 11.10 37.00
C ASP A 933 22.10 12.23 36.04
N ILE A 934 20.99 12.91 36.35
CA ILE A 934 20.51 14.07 35.59
C ILE A 934 20.70 15.31 36.48
N ASN A 935 21.64 16.17 36.11
CA ASN A 935 21.95 17.41 36.81
C ASN A 935 21.59 18.64 35.97
N GLU A 936 21.06 19.70 36.60
CA GLU A 936 20.77 20.99 35.94
C GLU A 936 19.88 20.85 34.70
N ALA A 937 18.67 20.29 34.90
CA ALA A 937 17.66 20.16 33.85
C ALA A 937 16.37 20.92 34.15
N LYS A 938 15.68 21.43 33.12
CA LYS A 938 14.34 22.01 33.32
C LYS A 938 13.31 20.91 33.58
N TYR A 939 13.37 19.83 32.80
CA TYR A 939 12.55 18.63 32.98
C TYR A 939 13.44 17.40 33.09
N GLY A 940 13.27 16.58 34.11
CA GLY A 940 14.00 15.31 34.24
C GLY A 940 13.53 14.30 33.19
N PHE A 941 12.26 13.92 33.29
CA PHE A 941 11.61 12.97 32.37
C PHE A 941 10.40 13.58 31.64
N LEU A 942 10.25 13.30 30.35
CA LEU A 942 9.09 13.69 29.54
C LEU A 942 8.47 12.46 28.85
N LEU A 943 7.15 12.27 29.00
CA LEU A 943 6.44 11.20 28.28
C LEU A 943 5.19 11.75 27.61
N LEU A 944 5.05 11.53 26.30
CA LEU A 944 3.91 12.04 25.50
C LEU A 944 3.59 11.20 24.26
N GLN A 945 2.45 11.46 23.64
CA GLN A 945 2.06 10.94 22.33
C GLN A 945 2.02 12.11 21.32
N LYS A 946 2.96 12.11 20.37
CA LYS A 946 3.10 13.12 19.30
C LYS A 946 2.32 12.71 18.05
N LYS A 947 2.32 11.41 17.72
CA LYS A 947 1.69 10.86 16.51
C LYS A 947 0.45 10.02 16.86
N PRO A 948 -0.73 10.32 16.27
CA PRO A 948 -1.97 9.63 16.60
C PRO A 948 -2.00 8.15 16.19
N GLU A 949 -1.19 7.75 15.21
CA GLU A 949 -1.07 6.36 14.78
C GLU A 949 -0.31 5.46 15.78
N PHE A 950 0.36 6.07 16.77
CA PHE A 950 0.97 5.39 17.90
C PHE A 950 0.08 5.53 19.15
N GLY A 951 0.66 5.36 20.33
CA GLY A 951 -0.01 5.30 21.63
C GLY A 951 0.92 5.74 22.76
N PRO A 952 0.55 5.48 24.03
CA PRO A 952 1.26 6.02 25.17
C PRO A 952 2.67 5.43 25.33
N ALA A 953 3.63 6.30 25.65
CA ALA A 953 5.01 5.92 25.94
C ALA A 953 5.25 5.53 27.40
N THR A 954 6.38 4.86 27.65
CA THR A 954 6.79 4.39 28.99
C THR A 954 8.28 4.60 29.26
N ILE A 955 8.64 4.76 30.55
CA ILE A 955 10.01 4.77 31.04
C ILE A 955 10.08 4.00 32.36
N THR A 956 11.04 3.09 32.48
CA THR A 956 11.44 2.45 33.75
C THR A 956 12.82 2.98 34.13
N ALA A 957 12.95 3.61 35.30
CA ALA A 957 14.16 4.27 35.76
C ALA A 957 14.53 3.78 37.17
N GLU A 958 15.67 3.11 37.29
CA GLU A 958 16.21 2.55 38.53
C GLU A 958 17.55 3.21 38.89
N ASP A 959 17.79 3.39 40.19
CA ASP A 959 18.98 4.06 40.73
C ASP A 959 19.31 5.41 40.07
N CYS A 960 18.28 6.17 39.69
CA CYS A 960 18.44 7.45 39.03
C CYS A 960 18.47 8.60 40.05
N THR A 961 19.43 9.51 39.89
CA THR A 961 19.59 10.72 40.72
C THR A 961 19.22 11.95 39.91
N LEU A 962 18.42 12.84 40.51
CA LEU A 962 18.00 14.11 39.90
C LEU A 962 18.49 15.25 40.78
N THR A 963 19.42 16.06 40.28
CA THR A 963 20.01 17.18 41.02
C THR A 963 19.77 18.48 40.26
N ASN A 964 19.32 19.54 40.96
CA ASN A 964 19.00 20.84 40.33
C ASN A 964 17.99 20.75 39.16
N VAL A 965 17.05 19.78 39.21
CA VAL A 965 16.00 19.60 38.20
C VAL A 965 14.75 20.39 38.58
N TRP A 966 14.23 21.27 37.69
CA TRP A 966 13.08 22.12 38.04
C TRP A 966 11.77 21.34 38.12
N THR A 967 11.53 20.42 37.18
CA THR A 967 10.38 19.53 37.14
C THR A 967 10.86 18.09 36.99
N GLU A 968 10.66 17.26 38.01
CA GLU A 968 11.07 15.84 38.01
C GLU A 968 10.54 15.08 36.79
N SER A 969 9.25 15.20 36.50
CA SER A 969 8.64 14.57 35.33
C SER A 969 7.40 15.31 34.83
N LEU A 970 7.14 15.19 33.52
CA LEU A 970 5.90 15.60 32.87
C LEU A 970 5.37 14.46 32.01
N ILE A 971 4.14 14.00 32.31
CA ILE A 971 3.62 12.72 31.80
C ILE A 971 2.21 12.93 31.23
N GLU A 972 2.07 12.69 29.93
CA GLU A 972 0.78 12.70 29.23
C GLU A 972 -0.09 11.52 29.67
N ARG A 973 -1.41 11.71 29.57
CA ARG A 973 -2.42 10.73 29.91
C ARG A 973 -2.11 9.38 29.26
N TYR A 974 -2.24 8.32 30.05
CA TYR A 974 -1.95 6.92 29.72
C TYR A 974 -0.46 6.53 29.64
N SER A 975 0.47 7.48 29.54
CA SER A 975 1.90 7.18 29.72
C SER A 975 2.24 6.87 31.18
N THR A 976 3.30 6.08 31.37
CA THR A 976 3.72 5.62 32.70
C THR A 976 5.23 5.76 32.88
N LEU A 977 5.63 6.39 33.98
CA LEU A 977 7.00 6.42 34.48
C LEU A 977 7.10 5.58 35.75
N ILE A 978 8.08 4.70 35.83
CA ILE A 978 8.46 4.02 37.08
C ILE A 978 9.83 4.58 37.47
N LEU A 979 9.93 5.35 38.56
CA LEU A 979 11.17 5.99 38.99
C LEU A 979 11.53 5.53 40.40
N ASN A 980 12.68 4.86 40.55
CA ASN A 980 13.21 4.32 41.80
C ASN A 980 12.16 3.50 42.58
N GLY A 981 11.46 2.60 41.87
CA GLY A 981 10.40 1.74 42.42
C GLY A 981 9.03 2.42 42.59
N LYS A 982 8.88 3.72 42.29
CA LYS A 982 7.61 4.45 42.41
C LYS A 982 6.97 4.69 41.04
N THR A 983 5.71 4.28 40.89
CA THR A 983 4.95 4.48 39.64
C THR A 983 4.23 5.84 39.60
N TYR A 984 4.42 6.56 38.50
CA TYR A 984 3.74 7.81 38.15
C TYR A 984 2.93 7.61 36.88
N LYS A 985 1.60 7.74 37.00
CA LYS A 985 0.67 7.68 35.85
C LYS A 985 0.36 9.08 35.34
N GLY A 986 0.44 9.27 34.04
CA GLY A 986 0.18 10.56 33.42
C GLY A 986 -1.29 10.98 33.49
N LYS A 987 -1.48 12.28 33.67
CA LYS A 987 -2.80 12.94 33.80
C LYS A 987 -2.92 14.21 32.97
N LYS A 988 -1.82 14.65 32.34
CA LYS A 988 -1.81 15.83 31.48
C LYS A 988 -2.36 15.45 30.12
N GLU A 989 -3.03 16.38 29.46
CA GLU A 989 -3.53 16.17 28.11
C GLU A 989 -2.86 17.18 27.19
N LYS A 990 -2.63 16.80 25.93
CA LYS A 990 -2.09 17.66 24.87
C LYS A 990 -0.69 18.17 25.19
N LEU A 991 0.17 17.31 25.73
CA LEU A 991 1.58 17.69 25.95
C LEU A 991 2.30 17.99 24.65
N LYS A 992 1.92 17.34 23.54
CA LYS A 992 2.41 17.68 22.20
C LYS A 992 2.36 19.20 21.93
N ALA A 993 1.24 19.85 22.25
CA ALA A 993 1.04 21.27 21.98
C ALA A 993 1.89 22.21 22.84
N LEU A 994 2.58 21.70 23.87
CA LEU A 994 3.49 22.49 24.70
C LEU A 994 4.94 22.46 24.18
N PHE A 995 5.31 21.39 23.48
CA PHE A 995 6.70 21.14 23.07
C PHE A 995 6.90 21.20 21.54
N TYR A 996 5.82 21.09 20.75
CA TYR A 996 5.92 20.95 19.29
C TYR A 996 4.97 21.88 18.50
N GLU A 997 4.15 22.69 19.18
CA GLU A 997 3.22 23.66 18.60
C GLU A 997 3.38 25.00 19.32
#